data_AF-M6HGX9-F1
#
_entry.id   AF-M6HGX9-F1
#
_cell.length_a   1.000
_cell.length_b   1.000
_cell.length_c   1.000
_cell.angle_alpha   90.00
_cell.angle_beta   90.00
_cell.angle_gamma   90.00
#
_symmetry.space_group_name_H-M   'P 1'
#
loop_
_entity.id
_entity.type
_entity.pdbx_description
1 polymer ?
#
loop_
_entity_poly.entity_id
_entity_poly.type
_entity_poly.pdbx_seq_one_letter_code
_entity_poly.pdbx_strand_id
1 'polypeptide(L)'
;MRKWKVSLLVLFVFIRADYSYGVNPAFTPIPSSVTGSIVQKSTDSPKDKAIKVVIHDGRKFCYGPIFSGGESYIIVEQCSEQHVMNARYDVFQRISYNINNTWLCITAPEKVIKAEQIWDYVHLRPCTINDSLQRWVLQGNAFWTADGNYRLKDINWYGYISRNSGDNYNHTLDSSMNDWVKTVATPGNISLQTSIAWDLNNSWGNERYFIRGGGSGKNTTLLYYNPESGHLAQYNSISGSLYCMYSQMGRSNWNWVKWALCNDAVISKDNPAFWNVSLGTDEGGIITDYQGNILRVTRYGSNWGVVYTAKPDFVKTDIRNSPTSLFVVTKDLLNWTRYVSSNLGKTEQYCPAGNHVSLGHKRIVRTLPPDFQLSEAWIRRLYQIAISTVDTTQGSGICGICTLQAFQMVAELQEYHSQEPLQSGGYFFDTAPNTDPFISFRQRYPFLDRLLTDIPRAYSSINVVPADNRNRLVTFASARTILPQYNWAISAEFTTRSEILSHVSSLIDSSHGSLWIAILGRRRPDGTLGWHAAPILRTSQGLVVMRTSLISASLSFYRQSLTPSTDPIQVVDNQLGRPDRALIRLITIQLVGSYQNSFDFMISNRNCTGEGEDRRGTGEYPTSSLVNQCLEGRCTLQ
;
A
#
# COMPACT_ATOMS: atom_id res chain seq x y z
N MET A 1 -4.60 66.75 36.40
CA MET A 1 -5.86 66.03 36.13
C MET A 1 -5.97 65.76 34.62
N ARG A 2 -5.78 64.50 34.19
CA ARG A 2 -6.04 64.09 32.80
C ARG A 2 -6.50 62.62 32.83
N LYS A 3 -7.78 62.41 32.57
CA LYS A 3 -8.47 61.11 32.59
C LYS A 3 -8.01 60.25 31.41
N TRP A 4 -7.67 58.99 31.64
CA TRP A 4 -7.49 57.99 30.59
C TRP A 4 -8.72 57.07 30.59
N LYS A 5 -9.37 56.93 29.43
CA LYS A 5 -10.48 56.00 29.18
C LYS A 5 -9.88 54.65 28.77
N VAL A 6 -10.17 53.61 29.54
CA VAL A 6 -9.95 52.21 29.15
C VAL A 6 -11.18 51.76 28.36
N SER A 7 -11.01 51.40 27.09
CA SER A 7 -12.05 50.74 26.30
C SER A 7 -11.91 49.23 26.45
N LEU A 8 -12.89 48.60 27.09
CA LEU A 8 -13.03 47.16 27.19
C LEU A 8 -13.89 46.67 26.01
N LEU A 9 -13.31 45.90 25.09
CA LEU A 9 -14.04 45.29 23.98
C LEU A 9 -14.53 43.90 24.43
N VAL A 10 -15.82 43.76 24.71
CA VAL A 10 -16.46 42.48 25.06
C VAL A 10 -17.04 41.89 23.77
N LEU A 11 -16.49 40.76 23.32
CA LEU A 11 -16.96 40.03 22.14
C LEU A 11 -18.11 39.08 22.56
N PHE A 12 -19.35 39.39 22.20
CA PHE A 12 -20.48 38.48 22.37
C PHE A 12 -20.57 37.55 21.15
N VAL A 13 -20.27 36.26 21.35
CA VAL A 13 -20.52 35.20 20.35
C VAL A 13 -21.96 34.72 20.52
N PHE A 14 -22.84 35.04 19.57
CA PHE A 14 -24.17 34.43 19.48
C PHE A 14 -24.06 33.07 18.77
N ILE A 15 -24.19 31.98 19.52
CA ILE A 15 -24.40 30.64 18.95
C ILE A 15 -25.89 30.51 18.63
N ARG A 16 -26.26 30.56 17.34
CA ARG A 16 -27.57 30.03 16.91
C ARG A 16 -27.50 28.51 16.96
N ALA A 17 -28.24 27.92 17.88
CA ALA A 17 -28.56 26.50 17.87
C ALA A 17 -29.86 26.31 17.07
N ASP A 18 -29.75 25.94 15.80
CA ASP A 18 -30.91 25.51 15.01
C ASP A 18 -31.20 24.03 15.36
N TYR A 19 -32.24 23.81 16.17
CA TYR A 19 -32.85 22.50 16.36
C TYR A 19 -33.79 22.22 15.19
N SER A 20 -33.32 21.41 14.23
CA SER A 20 -34.18 20.81 13.21
C SER A 20 -34.62 19.42 13.67
N TYR A 21 -35.90 19.27 14.00
CA TYR A 21 -36.54 17.98 14.25
C TYR A 21 -36.43 17.10 13.00
N GLY A 22 -35.88 15.89 13.18
CA GLY A 22 -35.73 14.91 12.11
C GLY A 22 -37.07 14.31 11.69
N VAL A 23 -37.53 14.66 10.50
CA VAL A 23 -38.56 13.93 9.76
C VAL A 23 -37.83 12.95 8.84
N ASN A 24 -38.14 11.66 8.94
CA ASN A 24 -37.62 10.60 8.07
C ASN A 24 -37.80 10.99 6.59
N PRO A 25 -36.73 11.07 5.77
CA PRO A 25 -36.92 11.08 4.33
C PRO A 25 -37.28 9.65 3.90
N ALA A 26 -38.46 9.52 3.31
CA ALA A 26 -38.88 8.32 2.62
C ALA A 26 -37.79 7.86 1.64
N PHE A 27 -37.50 6.56 1.64
CA PHE A 27 -36.60 5.91 0.72
C PHE A 27 -36.99 6.24 -0.73
N THR A 28 -36.21 7.09 -1.39
CA THR A 28 -36.21 7.18 -2.85
C THR A 28 -35.44 6.00 -3.41
N PRO A 29 -36.03 5.14 -4.27
CA PRO A 29 -35.30 4.11 -4.97
C PRO A 29 -34.19 4.74 -5.81
N ILE A 30 -32.98 4.17 -5.75
CA ILE A 30 -31.86 4.58 -6.60
C ILE A 30 -32.24 4.28 -8.06
N PRO A 31 -32.21 5.27 -8.97
CA PRO A 31 -32.27 4.98 -10.39
C PRO A 31 -31.04 4.16 -10.78
N SER A 32 -31.24 2.99 -11.35
CA SER A 32 -30.23 2.08 -11.89
C SER A 32 -29.56 2.61 -13.17
N SER A 33 -29.16 3.88 -13.18
CA SER A 33 -28.55 4.52 -14.36
C SER A 33 -27.52 5.58 -13.97
N VAL A 34 -26.31 5.14 -13.64
CA VAL A 34 -25.10 5.90 -14.02
C VAL A 34 -24.36 5.06 -15.07
N THR A 35 -25.01 4.91 -16.22
CA THR A 35 -24.44 4.31 -17.44
C THR A 35 -23.65 5.35 -18.23
N GLY A 36 -22.71 6.03 -17.55
CA GLY A 36 -21.67 6.81 -18.22
C GLY A 36 -20.36 6.05 -18.13
N SER A 37 -19.83 5.58 -19.26
CA SER A 37 -18.45 5.07 -19.32
C SER A 37 -17.51 6.18 -18.81
N ILE A 38 -16.72 5.86 -17.78
CA ILE A 38 -15.73 6.79 -17.26
C ILE A 38 -14.61 6.85 -18.29
N VAL A 39 -14.54 7.95 -19.05
CA VAL A 39 -13.54 8.14 -20.09
C VAL A 39 -12.15 8.27 -19.45
N GLN A 40 -11.31 7.26 -19.63
CA GLN A 40 -9.91 7.33 -19.25
C GLN A 40 -9.10 7.97 -20.37
N LYS A 41 -8.21 8.90 -20.01
CA LYS A 41 -7.31 9.56 -20.96
C LYS A 41 -5.88 9.07 -20.74
N SER A 42 -5.27 8.47 -21.76
CA SER A 42 -3.85 8.12 -21.70
C SER A 42 -2.96 9.34 -21.62
N THR A 43 -1.80 9.19 -21.00
CA THR A 43 -0.77 10.24 -21.02
C THR A 43 -0.35 10.52 -22.45
N ASP A 44 0.08 11.76 -22.69
CA ASP A 44 0.56 12.18 -24.00
C ASP A 44 1.94 11.56 -24.26
N SER A 45 2.27 11.32 -25.53
CA SER A 45 3.63 10.93 -25.91
C SER A 45 4.62 12.02 -25.47
N PRO A 46 5.72 11.66 -24.79
CA PRO A 46 6.69 12.66 -24.32
C PRO A 46 7.27 13.50 -25.45
N LYS A 47 7.40 14.82 -25.21
CA LYS A 47 8.01 15.78 -26.14
C LYS A 47 9.36 16.29 -25.61
N ASP A 48 10.17 15.37 -25.08
CA ASP A 48 11.39 15.69 -24.34
C ASP A 48 12.30 16.65 -25.12
N LYS A 49 12.67 17.77 -24.50
CA LYS A 49 13.52 18.80 -25.11
C LYS A 49 14.23 19.64 -24.06
N ALA A 50 15.31 20.31 -24.45
CA ALA A 50 16.02 21.24 -23.57
C ALA A 50 15.10 22.35 -23.06
N ILE A 51 15.14 22.62 -21.76
CA ILE A 51 14.31 23.66 -21.12
C ILE A 51 14.94 25.01 -21.39
N LYS A 52 14.28 25.81 -22.22
CA LYS A 52 14.70 27.19 -22.54
C LYS A 52 14.11 28.18 -21.57
N VAL A 53 14.96 29.04 -21.01
CA VAL A 53 14.58 30.12 -20.09
C VAL A 53 15.02 31.48 -20.60
N VAL A 54 14.26 32.50 -20.23
CA VAL A 54 14.55 33.91 -20.41
C VAL A 54 14.92 34.46 -19.04
N ILE A 55 16.17 34.88 -18.86
CA ILE A 55 16.66 35.40 -17.58
C ILE A 55 16.30 36.87 -17.40
N HIS A 56 16.61 37.44 -16.22
CA HIS A 56 16.25 38.79 -15.80
C HIS A 56 16.64 39.94 -16.76
N ASP A 57 17.62 39.74 -17.64
CA ASP A 57 18.05 40.72 -18.65
C ASP A 57 17.47 40.48 -20.06
N GLY A 58 16.55 39.52 -20.21
CA GLY A 58 15.87 39.18 -21.47
C GLY A 58 16.64 38.22 -22.38
N ARG A 59 17.87 37.83 -22.03
CA ARG A 59 18.63 36.83 -22.80
C ARG A 59 18.09 35.42 -22.58
N LYS A 60 18.31 34.57 -23.59
CA LYS A 60 17.80 33.20 -23.63
C LYS A 60 18.91 32.20 -23.34
N PHE A 61 18.64 31.28 -22.43
CA PHE A 61 19.55 30.23 -22.00
C PHE A 61 18.80 28.91 -21.85
N CYS A 62 19.51 27.84 -21.51
CA CYS A 62 18.94 26.55 -21.23
C CYS A 62 19.36 26.03 -19.86
N TYR A 63 18.54 25.16 -19.28
CA TYR A 63 18.96 24.37 -18.12
C TYR A 63 19.91 23.26 -18.53
N GLY A 64 21.02 23.13 -17.81
CA GLY A 64 21.98 22.04 -17.91
C GLY A 64 22.17 21.33 -16.57
N PRO A 65 21.93 20.01 -16.47
CA PRO A 65 22.33 19.22 -15.31
C PRO A 65 23.86 19.11 -15.20
N ILE A 66 24.42 19.35 -14.01
CA ILE A 66 25.86 19.21 -13.75
C ILE A 66 26.14 18.51 -12.42
N PHE A 67 27.22 17.74 -12.36
CA PHE A 67 27.74 17.11 -11.13
C PHE A 67 29.09 17.73 -10.79
N SER A 68 29.15 18.50 -9.70
CA SER A 68 30.36 19.25 -9.32
C SER A 68 30.40 19.50 -7.82
N GLY A 69 31.59 19.67 -7.25
CA GLY A 69 31.72 19.99 -5.81
C GLY A 69 31.15 18.92 -4.86
N GLY A 70 31.00 17.68 -5.32
CA GLY A 70 30.43 16.58 -4.55
C GLY A 70 28.90 16.50 -4.57
N GLU A 71 28.23 17.24 -5.46
CA GLU A 71 26.77 17.31 -5.50
C GLU A 71 26.24 17.57 -6.92
N SER A 72 24.93 17.45 -7.12
CA SER A 72 24.28 17.66 -8.42
C SER A 72 23.48 18.95 -8.44
N TYR A 73 23.49 19.66 -9.56
CA TYR A 73 22.85 20.96 -9.72
C TYR A 73 22.17 21.08 -11.08
N ILE A 74 21.28 22.08 -11.18
CA ILE A 74 20.84 22.64 -12.44
C ILE A 74 21.53 23.98 -12.63
N ILE A 75 22.21 24.17 -13.76
CA ILE A 75 22.78 25.45 -14.16
C ILE A 75 22.04 26.05 -15.34
N VAL A 76 22.16 27.36 -15.52
CA VAL A 76 21.68 28.12 -16.66
C VAL A 76 22.88 28.43 -17.54
N GLU A 77 22.92 27.87 -18.75
CA GLU A 77 24.05 28.03 -19.68
C GLU A 77 23.58 28.15 -21.13
N GLN A 78 24.51 28.38 -22.07
CA GLN A 78 24.16 28.51 -23.48
C GLN A 78 23.50 27.21 -23.98
N CYS A 79 22.43 27.33 -24.77
CA CYS A 79 21.67 26.16 -25.22
C CYS A 79 22.44 25.17 -26.11
N SER A 80 23.63 25.55 -26.59
CA SER A 80 24.54 24.72 -27.37
C SER A 80 25.57 23.96 -26.53
N GLU A 81 25.65 24.21 -25.22
CA GLU A 81 26.63 23.56 -24.35
C GLU A 81 26.34 22.07 -24.16
N GLN A 82 27.40 21.31 -23.88
CA GLN A 82 27.33 19.84 -23.81
C GLN A 82 26.47 19.32 -22.65
N HIS A 83 26.35 20.06 -21.56
CA HIS A 83 25.53 19.64 -20.41
C HIS A 83 24.03 19.85 -20.65
N VAL A 84 23.64 20.64 -21.66
CA VAL A 84 22.22 20.89 -21.96
C VAL A 84 21.60 19.62 -22.54
N MET A 85 20.64 19.07 -21.79
CA MET A 85 19.97 17.82 -22.12
C MET A 85 18.46 18.00 -22.25
N ASN A 86 17.84 17.06 -22.96
CA ASN A 86 16.39 17.01 -23.07
C ASN A 86 15.77 16.62 -21.71
N ALA A 87 14.75 17.38 -21.30
CA ALA A 87 14.01 17.14 -20.08
C ALA A 87 12.55 16.77 -20.39
N ARG A 88 11.94 16.06 -19.44
CA ARG A 88 10.52 15.68 -19.46
C ARG A 88 9.78 16.39 -18.32
N TYR A 89 8.55 16.81 -18.59
CA TYR A 89 7.60 17.24 -17.58
C TYR A 89 6.39 16.30 -17.54
N ASP A 90 6.40 15.38 -16.58
CA ASP A 90 5.50 14.23 -16.58
C ASP A 90 4.16 14.44 -15.87
N VAL A 91 3.27 13.47 -15.98
CA VAL A 91 1.94 13.45 -15.35
C VAL A 91 1.98 13.70 -13.84
N PHE A 92 3.07 13.36 -13.16
CA PHE A 92 3.27 13.58 -11.71
C PHE A 92 3.87 14.95 -11.38
N GLN A 93 3.97 15.85 -12.37
CA GLN A 93 4.55 17.19 -12.24
C GLN A 93 6.04 17.19 -11.93
N ARG A 94 6.77 16.14 -12.33
CA ARG A 94 8.22 16.08 -12.14
C ARG A 94 8.94 16.60 -13.38
N ILE A 95 10.01 17.37 -13.17
CA ILE A 95 10.93 17.79 -14.23
C ILE A 95 12.14 16.86 -14.17
N SER A 96 12.29 15.99 -15.17
CA SER A 96 13.27 14.90 -15.12
C SER A 96 14.21 14.89 -16.32
N TYR A 97 15.45 14.48 -16.07
CA TYR A 97 16.48 14.19 -17.06
C TYR A 97 16.81 12.70 -17.04
N ASN A 98 16.95 12.09 -18.21
CA ASN A 98 17.48 10.73 -18.32
C ASN A 98 19.00 10.81 -18.51
N ILE A 99 19.76 10.46 -17.47
CA ILE A 99 21.23 10.52 -17.45
C ILE A 99 21.72 9.09 -17.25
N ASN A 100 22.39 8.53 -18.27
CA ASN A 100 22.90 7.15 -18.25
C ASN A 100 21.82 6.11 -17.89
N ASN A 101 20.63 6.21 -18.48
CA ASN A 101 19.46 5.37 -18.20
C ASN A 101 18.94 5.47 -16.75
N THR A 102 19.27 6.53 -16.03
CA THR A 102 18.72 6.84 -14.71
C THR A 102 17.88 8.11 -14.81
N TRP A 103 16.65 8.07 -14.32
CA TRP A 103 15.79 9.26 -14.27
C TRP A 103 16.10 10.07 -13.03
N LEU A 104 16.63 11.28 -13.22
CA LEU A 104 16.93 12.23 -12.16
C LEU A 104 16.02 13.44 -12.27
N CYS A 105 15.38 13.82 -11.16
CA CYS A 105 14.39 14.87 -11.08
C CYS A 105 14.95 16.09 -10.36
N ILE A 106 14.60 17.28 -10.84
CA ILE A 106 14.88 18.53 -10.12
C ILE A 106 14.12 18.47 -8.80
N THR A 107 14.84 18.61 -7.70
CA THR A 107 14.34 18.43 -6.33
C THR A 107 14.59 19.70 -5.54
N ALA A 108 13.54 20.22 -4.92
CA ALA A 108 13.62 21.37 -4.03
C ALA A 108 14.42 21.01 -2.75
N PRO A 109 15.26 21.92 -2.24
CA PRO A 109 16.01 21.70 -1.01
C PRO A 109 15.07 21.64 0.20
N GLU A 110 15.01 20.46 0.84
CA GLU A 110 14.09 20.17 1.95
C GLU A 110 14.18 21.19 3.10
N LYS A 111 15.39 21.62 3.45
CA LYS A 111 15.63 22.59 4.53
C LYS A 111 15.01 23.96 4.26
N VAL A 112 14.90 24.37 3.01
CA VAL A 112 14.24 25.62 2.63
C VAL A 112 12.72 25.45 2.78
N ILE A 113 12.18 24.33 2.30
CA ILE A 113 10.74 24.01 2.44
C ILE A 113 10.33 23.92 3.92
N LYS A 114 11.17 23.31 4.76
CA LYS A 114 10.97 23.18 6.20
C LYS A 114 11.31 24.42 7.02
N ALA A 115 11.62 25.54 6.37
CA ALA A 115 11.93 26.80 7.05
C ALA A 115 13.22 26.79 7.90
N GLU A 116 14.09 25.81 7.73
CA GLU A 116 15.39 25.70 8.43
C GLU A 116 16.49 26.54 7.76
N GLN A 117 16.34 26.81 6.46
CA GLN A 117 17.21 27.70 5.69
C GLN A 117 16.36 28.70 4.89
N ILE A 118 16.96 29.85 4.58
CA ILE A 118 16.28 30.93 3.83
C ILE A 118 16.25 30.61 2.34
N TRP A 119 17.37 30.12 1.81
CA TRP A 119 17.55 29.78 0.41
C TRP A 119 18.56 28.64 0.29
N ASP A 120 18.50 27.90 -0.80
CA ASP A 120 19.50 26.89 -1.19
C ASP A 120 19.30 26.53 -2.67
N TYR A 121 20.32 25.89 -3.26
CA TYR A 121 20.27 25.40 -4.64
C TYR A 121 19.30 24.22 -4.80
N VAL A 122 18.78 24.06 -6.01
CA VAL A 122 18.04 22.84 -6.37
C VAL A 122 19.00 21.78 -6.85
N HIS A 123 18.67 20.52 -6.54
CA HIS A 123 19.54 19.38 -6.83
C HIS A 123 18.83 18.35 -7.70
N LEU A 124 19.60 17.46 -8.30
CA LEU A 124 19.08 16.29 -9.00
C LEU A 124 19.05 15.09 -8.06
N ARG A 125 17.89 14.46 -7.90
CA ARG A 125 17.73 13.22 -7.13
C ARG A 125 17.02 12.18 -7.99
N PRO A 126 17.16 10.87 -7.72
CA PRO A 126 16.38 9.87 -8.43
C PRO A 126 14.89 10.20 -8.40
N CYS A 127 14.26 10.13 -9.58
CA CYS A 127 12.85 10.44 -9.73
C CYS A 127 12.01 9.47 -8.91
N THR A 128 11.16 9.99 -8.03
CA THR A 128 10.22 9.19 -7.24
C THR A 128 8.83 9.81 -7.25
N ILE A 129 7.79 9.00 -7.09
CA ILE A 129 6.40 9.47 -7.17
C ILE A 129 5.83 9.87 -5.80
N ASN A 130 6.51 9.52 -4.70
CA ASN A 130 6.10 9.86 -3.33
C ASN A 130 6.88 11.04 -2.74
N ASP A 131 7.80 11.66 -3.48
CA ASP A 131 8.54 12.83 -3.02
C ASP A 131 7.91 14.13 -3.54
N SER A 132 7.24 14.85 -2.64
CA SER A 132 6.64 16.15 -2.94
C SER A 132 7.66 17.23 -3.33
N LEU A 133 8.94 17.08 -2.95
CA LEU A 133 9.99 18.04 -3.30
C LEU A 133 10.36 18.00 -4.79
N GLN A 134 9.96 16.94 -5.50
CA GLN A 134 10.22 16.78 -6.93
C GLN A 134 9.10 17.33 -7.81
N ARG A 135 8.04 17.87 -7.20
CA ARG A 135 6.87 18.40 -7.89
C ARG A 135 7.01 19.90 -8.15
N TRP A 136 6.83 20.27 -9.41
CA TRP A 136 6.92 21.64 -9.89
C TRP A 136 5.62 22.04 -10.59
N VAL A 137 4.95 23.08 -10.10
CA VAL A 137 3.74 23.64 -10.71
C VAL A 137 4.10 24.87 -11.56
N LEU A 138 3.39 25.07 -12.66
CA LEU A 138 3.63 26.19 -13.55
C LEU A 138 2.74 27.38 -13.17
N GLN A 139 3.32 28.52 -12.83
CA GLN A 139 2.60 29.77 -12.59
C GLN A 139 3.37 30.94 -13.19
N GLY A 140 2.70 31.78 -13.99
CA GLY A 140 3.32 32.94 -14.64
C GLY A 140 4.53 32.58 -15.51
N ASN A 141 4.46 31.47 -16.25
CA ASN A 141 5.56 30.90 -17.04
C ASN A 141 6.84 30.61 -16.23
N ALA A 142 6.74 30.40 -14.92
CA ALA A 142 7.83 29.96 -14.08
C ALA A 142 7.44 28.71 -13.31
N PHE A 143 8.44 27.94 -12.90
CA PHE A 143 8.24 26.78 -12.04
C PHE A 143 8.21 27.21 -10.57
N TRP A 144 7.27 26.64 -9.84
CA TRP A 144 7.10 26.84 -8.41
C TRP A 144 7.04 25.48 -7.74
N THR A 145 7.43 25.43 -6.46
CA THR A 145 7.25 24.26 -5.60
C THR A 145 5.78 23.83 -5.57
N ALA A 146 5.51 22.58 -5.22
CA ALA A 146 4.16 22.00 -5.24
C ALA A 146 3.09 22.81 -4.49
N ASP A 147 3.50 23.47 -3.41
CA ASP A 147 2.66 24.34 -2.57
C ASP A 147 2.46 25.75 -3.15
N GLY A 148 3.13 26.08 -4.26
CA GLY A 148 3.09 27.39 -4.91
C GLY A 148 3.85 28.49 -4.18
N ASN A 149 4.60 28.18 -3.12
CA ASN A 149 5.21 29.20 -2.26
C ASN A 149 6.56 29.72 -2.79
N TYR A 150 7.35 28.85 -3.43
CA TYR A 150 8.71 29.19 -3.80
C TYR A 150 8.95 29.00 -5.30
N ARG A 151 9.39 30.07 -5.96
CA ARG A 151 9.72 30.09 -7.37
C ARG A 151 11.14 29.57 -7.61
N LEU A 152 11.32 28.75 -8.64
CA LEU A 152 12.64 28.42 -9.18
C LEU A 152 13.25 29.65 -9.86
N LYS A 153 14.44 30.02 -9.40
CA LYS A 153 15.24 31.18 -9.84
C LYS A 153 16.66 30.72 -10.14
N ASP A 154 17.52 31.61 -10.64
CA ASP A 154 18.94 31.34 -10.82
C ASP A 154 19.82 32.34 -10.07
N ILE A 155 20.93 31.92 -9.48
CA ILE A 155 21.93 32.83 -8.91
C ILE A 155 23.31 32.28 -9.19
N ASN A 156 24.23 33.13 -9.64
CA ASN A 156 25.56 32.71 -10.11
C ASN A 156 25.49 31.60 -11.17
N TRP A 157 24.45 31.60 -12.01
CA TRP A 157 24.12 30.56 -13.01
C TRP A 157 23.58 29.24 -12.44
N TYR A 158 23.34 29.11 -11.14
CA TYR A 158 22.79 27.90 -10.53
C TYR A 158 21.32 28.09 -10.14
N GLY A 159 20.49 27.08 -10.40
CA GLY A 159 19.09 27.04 -10.00
C GLY A 159 18.93 27.00 -8.49
N TYR A 160 18.06 27.83 -7.93
CA TYR A 160 17.81 27.91 -6.49
C TYR A 160 16.36 28.28 -6.18
N ILE A 161 15.96 28.07 -4.92
CA ILE A 161 14.72 28.63 -4.36
C ILE A 161 15.03 29.44 -3.11
N SER A 162 14.16 30.40 -2.79
CA SER A 162 14.27 31.22 -1.59
C SER A 162 12.92 31.54 -0.99
N ARG A 163 12.87 31.64 0.33
CA ARG A 163 11.72 32.09 1.12
C ARG A 163 11.54 33.60 1.08
N ASN A 164 12.56 34.35 0.67
CA ASN A 164 12.47 35.79 0.49
C ASN A 164 11.91 36.09 -0.89
N SER A 165 10.67 36.58 -0.94
CA SER A 165 10.01 36.95 -2.19
C SER A 165 10.76 38.04 -2.98
N GLY A 166 11.50 38.91 -2.28
CA GLY A 166 12.32 39.98 -2.85
C GLY A 166 13.66 39.54 -3.45
N ASP A 167 14.07 38.27 -3.30
CA ASP A 167 15.34 37.82 -3.87
C ASP A 167 15.30 37.88 -5.40
N ASN A 168 16.39 38.39 -6.00
CA ASN A 168 16.50 38.73 -7.41
C ASN A 168 16.63 37.51 -8.34
N TYR A 169 16.82 37.77 -9.64
CA TYR A 169 17.11 36.77 -10.67
C TYR A 169 15.96 35.79 -10.96
N ASN A 170 14.77 36.36 -11.06
CA ASN A 170 13.64 35.66 -11.66
C ASN A 170 13.92 35.38 -13.15
N HIS A 171 13.71 34.14 -13.58
CA HIS A 171 13.64 33.76 -14.98
C HIS A 171 12.30 33.13 -15.31
N THR A 172 11.91 33.15 -16.58
CA THR A 172 10.68 32.53 -17.09
C THR A 172 11.00 31.56 -18.21
N LEU A 173 10.11 30.63 -18.50
CA LEU A 173 10.20 29.78 -19.68
C LEU A 173 10.07 30.62 -20.95
N ASP A 174 10.89 30.29 -21.95
CA ASP A 174 10.75 30.83 -23.30
C ASP A 174 9.44 30.34 -23.93
N SER A 175 8.83 31.16 -24.81
CA SER A 175 7.56 30.82 -25.47
C SER A 175 7.61 29.52 -26.28
N SER A 176 8.79 29.08 -26.72
CA SER A 176 8.97 27.77 -27.37
C SER A 176 8.64 26.58 -26.46
N MET A 177 8.55 26.78 -25.14
CA MET A 177 8.21 25.74 -24.16
C MET A 177 6.69 25.49 -24.02
N ASN A 178 5.83 26.33 -24.62
CA ASN A 178 4.37 26.29 -24.45
C ASN A 178 3.73 24.91 -24.73
N ASP A 179 4.14 24.25 -25.80
CA ASP A 179 3.62 22.92 -26.14
C ASP A 179 4.15 21.83 -25.20
N TRP A 180 5.40 21.96 -24.75
CA TRP A 180 6.03 21.00 -23.85
C TRP A 180 5.42 21.05 -22.43
N VAL A 181 5.14 22.24 -21.89
CA VAL A 181 4.49 22.35 -20.58
C VAL A 181 3.04 21.85 -20.58
N LYS A 182 2.35 21.95 -21.72
CA LYS A 182 0.97 21.45 -21.90
C LYS A 182 0.91 19.93 -22.08
N THR A 183 2.01 19.30 -22.50
CA THR A 183 2.10 17.86 -22.71
C THR A 183 2.07 17.13 -21.36
N VAL A 184 1.03 16.35 -21.10
CA VAL A 184 0.92 15.51 -19.89
C VAL A 184 1.64 14.18 -20.16
N ALA A 185 2.96 14.24 -20.17
CA ALA A 185 3.81 13.15 -20.66
C ALA A 185 3.76 11.89 -19.77
N THR A 186 3.87 10.72 -20.40
CA THR A 186 4.13 9.44 -19.70
C THR A 186 5.37 9.58 -18.81
N PRO A 187 5.30 9.17 -17.52
CA PRO A 187 6.44 9.28 -16.62
C PRO A 187 7.61 8.40 -17.07
N GLY A 188 8.83 8.80 -16.72
CA GLY A 188 10.03 8.02 -17.03
C GLY A 188 10.16 6.73 -16.21
N ASN A 189 9.71 6.78 -14.96
CA ASN A 189 9.61 5.66 -14.02
C ASN A 189 8.52 5.94 -12.98
N ILE A 190 8.21 4.95 -12.15
CA ILE A 190 7.31 5.06 -10.98
C ILE A 190 8.01 4.66 -9.68
N SER A 191 9.30 4.98 -9.56
CA SER A 191 10.11 4.63 -8.38
C SER A 191 9.63 5.33 -7.11
N LEU A 192 10.02 4.79 -5.96
CA LEU A 192 9.64 5.25 -4.64
C LEU A 192 10.87 5.51 -3.78
N GLN A 193 10.88 6.64 -3.07
CA GLN A 193 11.83 6.89 -2.00
C GLN A 193 11.40 6.12 -0.76
N THR A 194 12.30 5.35 -0.16
CA THR A 194 12.02 4.52 1.01
C THR A 194 13.28 4.35 1.88
N SER A 195 13.16 3.53 2.92
CA SER A 195 14.25 3.06 3.75
C SER A 195 13.88 1.67 4.27
N ILE A 196 14.86 0.83 4.50
CA ILE A 196 14.66 -0.49 5.11
C ILE A 196 15.42 -0.50 6.43
N ALA A 197 14.71 -0.80 7.50
CA ALA A 197 15.23 -0.84 8.86
C ALA A 197 14.99 -2.19 9.51
N TRP A 198 15.69 -2.45 10.60
CA TRP A 198 15.47 -3.58 11.48
C TRP A 198 15.66 -3.12 12.93
N ASP A 199 14.97 -3.82 13.82
CA ASP A 199 14.91 -3.48 15.24
C ASP A 199 15.74 -4.47 16.07
N LEU A 200 16.49 -3.94 17.02
CA LEU A 200 17.32 -4.67 17.97
C LEU A 200 16.82 -4.41 19.38
N ASN A 201 16.11 -5.38 19.94
CA ASN A 201 15.72 -5.37 21.35
C ASN A 201 16.89 -5.79 22.23
N ASN A 202 17.26 -4.95 23.19
CA ASN A 202 18.23 -5.24 24.23
C ASN A 202 17.68 -4.84 25.63
N SER A 203 18.46 -5.06 26.69
CA SER A 203 18.06 -4.75 28.07
C SER A 203 17.81 -3.25 28.33
N TRP A 204 18.33 -2.37 27.48
CA TRP A 204 18.22 -0.91 27.60
C TRP A 204 17.14 -0.29 26.71
N GLY A 205 16.48 -1.10 25.87
CA GLY A 205 15.39 -0.67 25.00
C GLY A 205 15.43 -1.31 23.61
N ASN A 206 14.55 -0.83 22.73
CA ASN A 206 14.54 -1.19 21.32
C ASN A 206 15.30 -0.14 20.51
N GLU A 207 16.29 -0.58 19.74
CA GLU A 207 17.08 0.29 18.87
C GLU A 207 16.81 -0.01 17.39
N ARG A 208 16.62 1.04 16.59
CA ARG A 208 16.42 0.91 15.14
C ARG A 208 17.70 1.17 14.35
N TYR A 209 17.94 0.32 13.35
CA TYR A 209 19.07 0.41 12.44
C TYR A 209 18.60 0.33 10.99
N PHE A 210 19.16 1.16 10.12
CA PHE A 210 18.82 1.26 8.70
C PHE A 210 19.90 0.63 7.82
N ILE A 211 19.48 -0.16 6.85
CA ILE A 211 20.36 -0.86 5.90
C ILE A 211 21.02 0.15 4.96
N ARG A 212 22.31 -0.07 4.71
CA ARG A 212 23.10 0.65 3.71
C ARG A 212 24.11 -0.29 3.04
N GLY A 213 24.78 0.20 2.01
CA GLY A 213 25.93 -0.46 1.39
C GLY A 213 26.96 -0.91 2.44
N GLY A 214 27.12 -2.23 2.58
CA GLY A 214 28.12 -2.85 3.46
C GLY A 214 27.75 -2.92 4.96
N GLY A 215 26.54 -2.57 5.40
CA GLY A 215 26.15 -2.69 6.81
C GLY A 215 24.86 -1.98 7.18
N SER A 216 24.73 -1.63 8.46
CA SER A 216 23.59 -0.85 8.97
C SER A 216 24.06 0.33 9.81
N GLY A 217 23.22 1.36 9.94
CA GLY A 217 23.54 2.57 10.73
C GLY A 217 22.33 3.11 11.49
N LYS A 218 22.56 4.03 12.44
CA LYS A 218 21.49 4.67 13.23
C LYS A 218 20.70 5.71 12.43
N ASN A 219 21.37 6.39 11.52
CA ASN A 219 20.73 7.39 10.67
C ASN A 219 19.93 6.70 9.56
N THR A 220 18.77 7.26 9.23
CA THR A 220 17.97 6.81 8.10
C THR A 220 18.80 6.86 6.82
N THR A 221 18.86 5.73 6.12
CA THR A 221 19.49 5.63 4.81
C THR A 221 18.39 5.64 3.76
N LEU A 222 18.43 6.62 2.86
CA LEU A 222 17.51 6.70 1.73
C LEU A 222 17.85 5.60 0.72
N LEU A 223 16.80 4.88 0.31
CA LEU A 223 16.81 3.88 -0.75
C LEU A 223 15.75 4.25 -1.78
N TYR A 224 15.99 3.85 -3.02
CA TYR A 224 15.07 4.05 -4.13
C TYR A 224 14.60 2.68 -4.62
N TYR A 225 13.29 2.42 -4.49
CA TYR A 225 12.66 1.20 -4.97
C TYR A 225 12.01 1.46 -6.32
N ASN A 226 12.48 0.79 -7.37
CA ASN A 226 11.84 0.83 -8.69
C ASN A 226 10.95 -0.41 -8.84
N PRO A 227 9.61 -0.29 -8.87
CA PRO A 227 8.71 -1.43 -8.91
C PRO A 227 8.70 -2.17 -10.26
N GLU A 228 9.19 -1.53 -11.34
CA GLU A 228 9.25 -2.16 -12.67
C GLU A 228 10.44 -3.10 -12.79
N SER A 229 11.58 -2.75 -12.19
CA SER A 229 12.80 -3.58 -12.15
C SER A 229 12.96 -4.39 -10.86
N GLY A 230 12.23 -4.04 -9.80
CA GLY A 230 12.42 -4.56 -8.44
C GLY A 230 13.70 -4.09 -7.75
N HIS A 231 14.41 -3.11 -8.32
CA HIS A 231 15.67 -2.61 -7.77
C HIS A 231 15.45 -1.90 -6.42
N LEU A 232 16.32 -2.19 -5.46
CA LEU A 232 16.53 -1.40 -4.24
C LEU A 232 17.91 -0.76 -4.33
N ALA A 233 17.97 0.56 -4.51
CA ALA A 233 19.21 1.27 -4.82
C ALA A 233 19.57 2.37 -3.82
N GLN A 234 20.87 2.56 -3.61
CA GLN A 234 21.43 3.78 -3.04
C GLN A 234 21.86 4.73 -4.16
N TYR A 235 21.76 6.04 -3.91
CA TYR A 235 22.16 7.07 -4.86
C TYR A 235 23.48 7.71 -4.44
N ASN A 236 24.38 7.90 -5.42
CA ASN A 236 25.59 8.68 -5.25
C ASN A 236 25.42 10.02 -5.96
N SER A 237 25.31 11.11 -5.17
CA SER A 237 25.10 12.45 -5.71
C SER A 237 26.33 13.04 -6.41
N ILE A 238 27.53 12.51 -6.16
CA ILE A 238 28.77 12.95 -6.82
C ILE A 238 28.76 12.54 -8.30
N SER A 239 28.27 11.34 -8.61
CA SER A 239 28.31 10.78 -9.96
C SER A 239 26.94 10.63 -10.64
N GLY A 240 25.86 10.92 -9.91
CA GLY A 240 24.50 10.67 -10.37
C GLY A 240 24.13 9.20 -10.52
N SER A 241 24.93 8.29 -9.94
CA SER A 241 24.81 6.85 -10.19
C SER A 241 23.98 6.13 -9.12
N LEU A 242 23.32 5.05 -9.52
CA LEU A 242 22.61 4.14 -8.62
C LEU A 242 23.45 2.89 -8.32
N TYR A 243 23.43 2.47 -7.05
CA TYR A 243 24.03 1.22 -6.60
C TYR A 243 22.94 0.33 -6.04
N CYS A 244 22.58 -0.72 -6.77
CA CYS A 244 21.52 -1.65 -6.40
C CYS A 244 22.05 -2.75 -5.49
N MET A 245 21.18 -3.24 -4.62
CA MET A 245 21.40 -4.46 -3.85
C MET A 245 21.18 -5.69 -4.75
N TYR A 246 22.14 -6.61 -4.80
CA TYR A 246 22.11 -7.85 -5.57
C TYR A 246 22.16 -9.05 -4.63
N SER A 247 21.24 -10.00 -4.85
CA SER A 247 21.37 -11.36 -4.33
C SER A 247 22.55 -12.06 -5.02
N GLN A 248 23.35 -12.78 -4.26
CA GLN A 248 24.44 -13.61 -4.78
C GLN A 248 24.16 -15.10 -4.60
N MET A 249 22.88 -15.47 -4.55
CA MET A 249 22.46 -16.84 -4.34
C MET A 249 22.89 -17.74 -5.50
N GLY A 250 23.38 -18.92 -5.14
CA GLY A 250 23.82 -19.96 -6.06
C GLY A 250 23.59 -21.32 -5.43
N ARG A 251 24.60 -22.20 -5.50
CA ARG A 251 24.49 -23.54 -4.88
C ARG A 251 24.43 -23.48 -3.35
N SER A 252 25.10 -22.51 -2.73
CA SER A 252 25.12 -22.30 -1.28
C SER A 252 23.73 -22.08 -0.67
N ASN A 253 23.59 -22.35 0.62
CA ASN A 253 22.33 -22.16 1.36
C ASN A 253 22.09 -20.70 1.77
N TRP A 254 23.14 -19.89 1.77
CA TRP A 254 23.10 -18.45 2.00
C TRP A 254 24.29 -17.78 1.30
N ASN A 255 24.20 -16.47 1.06
CA ASN A 255 25.31 -15.65 0.59
C ASN A 255 25.11 -14.17 0.95
N TRP A 256 26.20 -13.40 1.08
CA TRP A 256 26.13 -11.95 1.30
C TRP A 256 25.48 -11.24 0.11
N VAL A 257 24.83 -10.10 0.37
CA VAL A 257 24.41 -9.23 -0.73
C VAL A 257 25.60 -8.45 -1.27
N LYS A 258 25.55 -8.13 -2.56
CA LYS A 258 26.49 -7.21 -3.20
C LYS A 258 25.80 -5.90 -3.55
N TRP A 259 26.49 -4.79 -3.37
CA TRP A 259 26.04 -3.49 -3.91
C TRP A 259 26.84 -3.20 -5.18
N ALA A 260 26.16 -2.94 -6.30
CA ALA A 260 26.81 -2.73 -7.59
C ALA A 260 26.04 -1.70 -8.44
N LEU A 261 26.76 -1.09 -9.39
CA LEU A 261 26.20 -0.10 -10.31
C LEU A 261 24.99 -0.67 -11.06
N CYS A 262 23.92 0.11 -11.13
CA CYS A 262 22.69 -0.20 -11.85
C CYS A 262 22.05 1.08 -12.41
N ASN A 263 20.91 0.95 -13.09
CA ASN A 263 20.12 2.06 -13.64
C ASN A 263 18.63 1.69 -13.65
N ASP A 264 17.78 2.55 -14.23
CA ASP A 264 16.32 2.37 -14.31
C ASP A 264 15.87 1.53 -15.52
N ALA A 265 16.79 0.87 -16.24
CA ALA A 265 16.40 0.01 -17.34
C ALA A 265 15.50 -1.14 -16.84
N VAL A 266 14.44 -1.43 -17.60
CA VAL A 266 13.57 -2.57 -17.32
C VAL A 266 14.39 -3.85 -17.49
N ILE A 267 14.37 -4.69 -16.46
CA ILE A 267 15.08 -5.97 -16.42
C ILE A 267 14.09 -7.11 -16.15
N SER A 268 14.50 -8.34 -16.45
CA SER A 268 13.70 -9.52 -16.09
C SER A 268 13.50 -9.60 -14.58
N LYS A 269 12.33 -10.08 -14.15
CA LYS A 269 12.08 -10.44 -12.74
C LYS A 269 12.98 -11.57 -12.25
N ASP A 270 13.64 -12.32 -13.14
CA ASP A 270 14.63 -13.35 -12.80
C ASP A 270 16.05 -12.79 -12.58
N ASN A 271 16.19 -11.47 -12.50
CA ASN A 271 17.47 -10.81 -12.29
C ASN A 271 17.86 -10.81 -10.80
N PRO A 272 19.14 -11.04 -10.45
CA PRO A 272 19.59 -11.01 -9.05
C PRO A 272 19.42 -9.69 -8.29
N ALA A 273 19.17 -8.58 -8.99
CA ALA A 273 18.84 -7.28 -8.38
C ALA A 273 17.34 -7.06 -8.11
N PHE A 274 16.47 -7.99 -8.54
CA PHE A 274 15.04 -7.91 -8.27
C PHE A 274 14.74 -8.31 -6.83
N TRP A 275 14.01 -7.44 -6.13
CA TRP A 275 13.51 -7.66 -4.78
C TRP A 275 12.00 -7.53 -4.71
N ASN A 276 11.37 -8.53 -4.09
CA ASN A 276 9.96 -8.51 -3.76
C ASN A 276 9.75 -7.93 -2.36
N VAL A 277 9.04 -6.80 -2.29
CA VAL A 277 8.69 -6.08 -1.06
C VAL A 277 7.21 -6.21 -0.68
N SER A 278 6.43 -6.97 -1.44
CA SER A 278 4.97 -7.12 -1.25
C SER A 278 4.58 -7.73 0.09
N LEU A 279 5.50 -8.42 0.77
CA LEU A 279 5.27 -9.08 2.04
C LEU A 279 5.49 -8.14 3.25
N GLY A 280 5.60 -6.83 3.03
CA GLY A 280 5.71 -5.80 4.06
C GLY A 280 4.41 -5.57 4.84
N THR A 281 4.50 -5.45 6.17
CA THR A 281 3.39 -4.99 7.03
C THR A 281 3.87 -3.91 8.01
N ASP A 282 2.94 -3.22 8.65
CA ASP A 282 3.23 -2.27 9.73
C ASP A 282 3.77 -2.94 11.01
N GLU A 283 3.61 -4.26 11.16
CA GLU A 283 4.26 -5.04 12.22
C GLU A 283 5.66 -5.58 11.79
N GLY A 284 6.17 -5.10 10.65
CA GLY A 284 7.37 -5.61 9.99
C GLY A 284 7.04 -6.63 8.91
N GLY A 285 7.97 -6.85 7.98
CA GLY A 285 7.76 -7.82 6.91
C GLY A 285 9.01 -8.35 6.26
N ILE A 286 8.80 -9.32 5.37
CA ILE A 286 9.86 -10.08 4.71
C ILE A 286 10.15 -9.45 3.35
N ILE A 287 11.43 -9.40 2.99
CA ILE A 287 11.87 -9.05 1.64
C ILE A 287 12.50 -10.30 1.05
N THR A 288 12.13 -10.65 -0.17
CA THR A 288 12.72 -11.82 -0.86
C THR A 288 13.38 -11.42 -2.17
N ASP A 289 14.39 -12.17 -2.57
CA ASP A 289 14.98 -12.01 -3.91
C ASP A 289 14.08 -12.64 -5.00
N TYR A 290 14.53 -12.54 -6.24
CA TYR A 290 13.91 -13.12 -7.44
C TYR A 290 13.60 -14.62 -7.39
N GLN A 291 14.25 -15.40 -6.52
CA GLN A 291 14.00 -16.84 -6.37
C GLN A 291 13.21 -17.17 -5.09
N GLY A 292 12.75 -16.16 -4.36
CA GLY A 292 12.08 -16.34 -3.07
C GLY A 292 13.04 -16.65 -1.91
N ASN A 293 14.34 -16.41 -2.06
CA ASN A 293 15.28 -16.47 -0.94
C ASN A 293 15.04 -15.25 -0.03
N ILE A 294 15.19 -15.45 1.27
CA ILE A 294 14.81 -14.48 2.29
C ILE A 294 16.00 -13.57 2.59
N LEU A 295 15.76 -12.25 2.58
CA LEU A 295 16.72 -11.26 3.08
C LEU A 295 16.85 -11.38 4.60
N ARG A 296 18.08 -11.29 5.09
CA ARG A 296 18.44 -11.45 6.50
C ARG A 296 19.47 -10.43 6.89
N VAL A 297 19.50 -10.09 8.17
CA VAL A 297 20.54 -9.25 8.78
C VAL A 297 21.05 -9.89 10.05
N THR A 298 22.36 -9.88 10.23
CA THR A 298 23.05 -10.32 11.45
C THR A 298 22.85 -9.29 12.57
N ARG A 299 22.36 -9.72 13.73
CA ARG A 299 22.15 -8.80 14.87
C ARG A 299 23.37 -8.67 15.78
N TYR A 300 24.36 -9.57 15.65
CA TYR A 300 25.58 -9.62 16.46
C TYR A 300 26.80 -10.09 15.65
N GLY A 301 27.99 -10.09 16.26
CA GLY A 301 29.23 -10.61 15.69
C GLY A 301 30.00 -9.63 14.79
N SER A 302 31.08 -10.08 14.17
CA SER A 302 31.99 -9.24 13.39
C SER A 302 31.37 -8.63 12.12
N ASN A 303 30.37 -9.29 11.55
CA ASN A 303 29.60 -8.81 10.41
C ASN A 303 28.27 -8.19 10.85
N TRP A 304 28.22 -7.58 12.05
CA TRP A 304 27.02 -6.96 12.59
C TRP A 304 26.36 -5.99 11.60
N GLY A 305 25.04 -6.07 11.46
CA GLY A 305 24.25 -5.18 10.60
C GLY A 305 24.45 -5.38 9.10
N VAL A 306 25.20 -6.39 8.67
CA VAL A 306 25.39 -6.72 7.25
C VAL A 306 24.29 -7.67 6.79
N VAL A 307 23.70 -7.36 5.63
CA VAL A 307 22.59 -8.14 5.09
C VAL A 307 23.07 -9.24 4.14
N TYR A 308 22.34 -10.35 4.12
CA TYR A 308 22.59 -11.53 3.30
C TYR A 308 21.28 -12.18 2.88
N THR A 309 21.34 -13.04 1.87
CA THR A 309 20.21 -13.83 1.39
C THR A 309 20.35 -15.28 1.80
N ALA A 310 19.24 -15.95 2.12
CA ALA A 310 19.24 -17.36 2.51
C ALA A 310 18.03 -18.12 1.96
N LYS A 311 18.24 -19.40 1.63
CA LYS A 311 17.15 -20.30 1.22
C LYS A 311 16.18 -20.52 2.39
N PRO A 312 14.85 -20.56 2.16
CA PRO A 312 13.86 -20.71 3.21
C PRO A 312 14.13 -21.85 4.21
N ASP A 313 14.58 -23.02 3.75
CA ASP A 313 14.86 -24.15 4.65
C ASP A 313 16.08 -23.93 5.56
N PHE A 314 17.07 -23.15 5.11
CA PHE A 314 18.22 -22.79 5.94
C PHE A 314 17.84 -21.77 7.02
N VAL A 315 16.91 -20.86 6.73
CA VAL A 315 16.43 -19.83 7.66
C VAL A 315 15.87 -20.43 8.96
N LYS A 316 15.24 -21.61 8.87
CA LYS A 316 14.64 -22.32 10.01
C LYS A 316 15.68 -22.73 11.06
N THR A 317 16.89 -23.08 10.64
CA THR A 317 17.96 -23.57 11.52
C THR A 317 19.07 -22.55 11.75
N ASP A 318 19.06 -21.43 11.03
CA ASP A 318 20.07 -20.39 11.11
C ASP A 318 19.90 -19.50 12.35
N ILE A 319 20.66 -19.83 13.39
CA ILE A 319 20.73 -19.12 14.68
C ILE A 319 22.03 -18.32 14.86
N ARG A 320 22.97 -18.39 13.92
CA ARG A 320 24.32 -17.82 14.08
C ARG A 320 24.24 -16.29 14.04
N ASN A 321 24.74 -15.63 15.09
CA ASN A 321 24.65 -14.17 15.28
C ASN A 321 23.21 -13.66 15.44
N SER A 322 22.29 -14.54 15.83
CA SER A 322 20.88 -14.26 16.08
C SER A 322 20.27 -13.38 14.99
N PRO A 323 20.22 -13.79 13.72
CA PRO A 323 19.76 -12.93 12.64
C PRO A 323 18.27 -12.58 12.76
N THR A 324 17.81 -11.60 11.98
CA THR A 324 16.38 -11.32 11.76
C THR A 324 16.08 -11.16 10.27
N SER A 325 14.83 -11.44 9.91
CA SER A 325 14.24 -11.25 8.57
C SER A 325 13.05 -10.30 8.59
N LEU A 326 12.71 -9.76 9.76
CA LEU A 326 11.64 -8.79 9.90
C LEU A 326 12.21 -7.39 9.72
N PHE A 327 11.86 -6.79 8.59
CA PHE A 327 12.25 -5.43 8.24
C PHE A 327 11.08 -4.48 8.40
N VAL A 328 11.39 -3.27 8.85
CA VAL A 328 10.46 -2.14 8.91
C VAL A 328 10.77 -1.25 7.72
N VAL A 329 9.74 -0.87 6.97
CA VAL A 329 9.85 0.01 5.80
C VAL A 329 9.03 1.26 6.00
N THR A 330 9.20 2.25 5.11
CA THR A 330 8.41 3.48 5.15
C THR A 330 6.93 3.23 4.93
N LYS A 331 6.09 4.13 5.47
CA LYS A 331 4.63 4.10 5.25
C LYS A 331 4.29 4.17 3.76
N ASP A 332 5.03 4.95 2.98
CA ASP A 332 4.81 5.08 1.54
C ASP A 332 5.06 3.75 0.81
N LEU A 333 6.07 2.98 1.19
CA LEU A 333 6.27 1.66 0.59
C LEU A 333 5.14 0.69 0.97
N LEU A 334 4.62 0.75 2.20
CA LEU A 334 3.43 -0.04 2.60
C LEU A 334 2.15 0.40 1.89
N ASN A 335 2.01 1.69 1.61
CA ASN A 335 0.92 2.25 0.81
C ASN A 335 1.02 1.77 -0.64
N TRP A 336 2.23 1.75 -1.19
CA TRP A 336 2.47 1.22 -2.53
C TRP A 336 2.09 -0.26 -2.63
N THR A 337 2.52 -1.10 -1.69
CA THR A 337 2.17 -2.53 -1.74
C THR A 337 0.67 -2.75 -1.62
N ARG A 338 -0.03 -1.97 -0.77
CA ARG A 338 -1.49 -1.96 -0.70
C ARG A 338 -2.15 -1.52 -2.01
N TYR A 339 -1.63 -0.49 -2.66
CA TYR A 339 -2.12 0.00 -3.95
C TYR A 339 -1.99 -1.10 -5.02
N VAL A 340 -0.80 -1.71 -5.11
CA VAL A 340 -0.56 -2.83 -6.03
C VAL A 340 -1.53 -3.98 -5.76
N SER A 341 -1.69 -4.42 -4.50
CA SER A 341 -2.66 -5.46 -4.15
C SER A 341 -4.09 -5.08 -4.52
N SER A 342 -4.46 -3.80 -4.37
CA SER A 342 -5.79 -3.31 -4.71
C SER A 342 -6.04 -3.32 -6.21
N ASN A 343 -5.06 -2.87 -7.01
CA ASN A 343 -5.10 -2.91 -8.47
C ASN A 343 -5.18 -4.35 -9.00
N LEU A 344 -4.38 -5.26 -8.44
CA LEU A 344 -4.40 -6.70 -8.78
C LEU A 344 -5.73 -7.35 -8.40
N GLY A 345 -6.29 -6.96 -7.25
CA GLY A 345 -7.56 -7.47 -6.76
C GLY A 345 -8.78 -6.77 -7.34
N LYS A 346 -8.64 -5.78 -8.23
CA LYS A 346 -9.75 -4.97 -8.72
C LYS A 346 -10.63 -4.40 -7.58
N THR A 347 -9.97 -3.79 -6.59
CA THR A 347 -10.61 -3.21 -5.39
C THR A 347 -10.22 -1.74 -5.16
N GLU A 348 -9.70 -1.05 -6.18
CA GLU A 348 -9.25 0.33 -6.06
C GLU A 348 -10.42 1.25 -5.68
N GLN A 349 -10.16 2.25 -4.84
CA GLN A 349 -11.21 3.19 -4.44
C GLN A 349 -11.57 4.13 -5.59
N TYR A 350 -10.55 4.63 -6.30
CA TYR A 350 -10.70 5.62 -7.35
C TYR A 350 -9.89 5.21 -8.59
N CYS A 351 -10.55 5.24 -9.75
CA CYS A 351 -9.90 5.22 -11.05
C CYS A 351 -10.88 5.81 -12.09
N PRO A 352 -10.49 6.84 -12.87
CA PRO A 352 -9.24 7.56 -12.80
C PRO A 352 -9.10 8.34 -11.48
N ALA A 353 -7.86 8.52 -11.03
CA ALA A 353 -7.55 9.26 -9.83
C ALA A 353 -8.02 10.73 -9.92
N GLY A 354 -8.47 11.28 -8.79
CA GLY A 354 -9.06 12.61 -8.68
C GLY A 354 -10.58 12.69 -8.88
N ASN A 355 -11.28 11.56 -9.07
CA ASN A 355 -12.75 11.52 -9.12
C ASN A 355 -13.40 11.73 -7.74
N HIS A 356 -13.41 12.98 -7.28
CA HIS A 356 -14.18 13.41 -6.11
C HIS A 356 -15.69 13.50 -6.40
N VAL A 357 -16.10 13.49 -7.67
CA VAL A 357 -17.42 14.00 -8.11
C VAL A 357 -18.48 12.92 -8.32
N SER A 358 -18.19 11.61 -8.17
CA SER A 358 -19.22 10.56 -8.27
C SER A 358 -19.46 9.72 -7.01
N LEU A 359 -18.85 10.06 -5.87
CA LEU A 359 -19.24 9.49 -4.58
C LEU A 359 -19.95 10.56 -3.78
N GLY A 360 -21.19 10.85 -4.15
CA GLY A 360 -22.10 11.56 -3.27
C GLY A 360 -22.13 10.83 -1.93
N HIS A 361 -21.40 11.35 -0.94
CA HIS A 361 -21.40 10.91 0.45
C HIS A 361 -21.77 9.43 0.65
N LYS A 362 -21.08 8.49 -0.02
CA LYS A 362 -21.01 7.12 0.51
C LYS A 362 -20.18 7.28 1.78
N ARG A 363 -20.87 7.67 2.85
CA ARG A 363 -20.34 7.81 4.20
C ARG A 363 -19.44 6.60 4.39
N ILE A 364 -18.18 6.81 4.75
CA ILE A 364 -17.24 5.75 5.10
C ILE A 364 -17.98 4.86 6.10
N VAL A 365 -18.56 3.74 5.63
CA VAL A 365 -19.44 2.93 6.46
C VAL A 365 -18.52 2.15 7.39
N ARG A 366 -18.58 2.55 8.65
CA ARG A 366 -17.94 1.87 9.76
C ARG A 366 -18.70 0.58 9.96
N THR A 367 -18.07 -0.56 9.66
CA THR A 367 -18.64 -1.89 9.94
C THR A 367 -20.04 -2.09 9.31
N LEU A 368 -20.69 -3.23 9.52
CA LEU A 368 -22.10 -3.36 9.10
C LEU A 368 -22.97 -2.44 9.99
N PRO A 369 -24.15 -2.00 9.53
CA PRO A 369 -25.08 -1.26 10.39
C PRO A 369 -25.34 -1.98 11.73
N PRO A 370 -25.45 -1.27 12.87
CA PRO A 370 -25.63 -1.92 14.17
C PRO A 370 -26.89 -2.81 14.29
N ASP A 371 -27.88 -2.55 13.44
CA ASP A 371 -29.14 -3.29 13.33
C ASP A 371 -29.09 -4.40 12.27
N PHE A 372 -27.97 -4.57 11.56
CA PHE A 372 -27.83 -5.60 10.52
C PHE A 372 -28.06 -7.01 11.09
N GLN A 373 -28.90 -7.77 10.40
CA GLN A 373 -29.17 -9.18 10.65
C GLN A 373 -29.09 -9.95 9.33
N LEU A 374 -28.73 -11.23 9.41
CA LEU A 374 -28.74 -12.10 8.24
C LEU A 374 -30.18 -12.43 7.86
N SER A 375 -30.63 -11.89 6.72
CA SER A 375 -31.88 -12.31 6.09
C SER A 375 -31.75 -13.74 5.55
N GLU A 376 -32.89 -14.38 5.23
CA GLU A 376 -32.89 -15.70 4.59
C GLU A 376 -32.13 -15.69 3.25
N ALA A 377 -32.18 -14.60 2.49
CA ALA A 377 -31.39 -14.44 1.27
C ALA A 377 -29.88 -14.47 1.56
N TRP A 378 -29.44 -13.75 2.60
CA TRP A 378 -28.05 -13.77 3.05
C TRP A 378 -27.62 -15.17 3.53
N ILE A 379 -28.47 -15.86 4.29
CA ILE A 379 -28.19 -17.23 4.76
C ILE A 379 -27.97 -18.18 3.57
N ARG A 380 -28.83 -18.09 2.53
CA ARG A 380 -28.66 -18.86 1.29
C ARG A 380 -27.38 -18.51 0.55
N ARG A 381 -27.02 -17.22 0.48
CA ARG A 381 -25.79 -16.79 -0.18
C ARG A 381 -24.55 -17.31 0.53
N LEU A 382 -24.47 -17.13 1.85
CA LEU A 382 -23.36 -17.62 2.67
C LEU A 382 -23.25 -19.15 2.60
N TYR A 383 -24.39 -19.86 2.51
CA TYR A 383 -24.40 -21.30 2.27
C TYR A 383 -23.80 -21.68 0.92
N GLN A 384 -24.16 -21.00 -0.17
CA GLN A 384 -23.57 -21.24 -1.51
C GLN A 384 -22.06 -21.07 -1.50
N ILE A 385 -21.55 -20.04 -0.82
CA ILE A 385 -20.12 -19.82 -0.64
C ILE A 385 -19.51 -21.00 0.15
N ALA A 386 -20.12 -21.40 1.26
CA ALA A 386 -19.59 -22.44 2.14
C ALA A 386 -19.47 -23.83 1.48
N ILE A 387 -20.42 -24.18 0.60
CA ILE A 387 -20.42 -25.46 -0.13
C ILE A 387 -19.61 -25.44 -1.43
N SER A 388 -19.05 -24.28 -1.80
CA SER A 388 -18.10 -24.16 -2.91
C SER A 388 -16.73 -24.66 -2.46
N THR A 389 -16.63 -25.98 -2.33
CA THR A 389 -15.48 -26.68 -1.76
C THR A 389 -15.35 -28.08 -2.36
N VAL A 390 -14.16 -28.67 -2.23
CA VAL A 390 -13.88 -30.07 -2.56
C VAL A 390 -13.24 -30.77 -1.35
N ASP A 391 -13.16 -32.10 -1.39
CA ASP A 391 -12.50 -32.93 -0.34
C ASP A 391 -10.96 -32.80 -0.35
N THR A 392 -10.39 -32.08 -1.31
CA THR A 392 -8.93 -31.93 -1.46
C THR A 392 -8.43 -30.62 -0.85
N THR A 393 -7.19 -30.64 -0.37
CA THR A 393 -6.57 -29.53 0.39
C THR A 393 -5.74 -28.57 -0.48
N GLN A 394 -5.88 -28.61 -1.81
CA GLN A 394 -5.12 -27.69 -2.66
C GLN A 394 -5.68 -26.26 -2.51
N GLY A 395 -4.84 -25.34 -2.06
CA GLY A 395 -5.22 -23.94 -1.88
C GLY A 395 -4.02 -23.07 -1.57
N SER A 396 -4.19 -21.77 -1.78
CA SER A 396 -3.16 -20.75 -1.55
C SER A 396 -3.42 -20.04 -0.21
N GLY A 397 -2.38 -19.52 0.42
CA GLY A 397 -2.51 -18.81 1.70
C GLY A 397 -2.77 -19.70 2.92
N ILE A 398 -3.05 -19.07 4.06
CA ILE A 398 -3.34 -19.76 5.33
C ILE A 398 -4.71 -20.44 5.28
N CYS A 399 -4.81 -21.71 5.72
CA CYS A 399 -6.04 -22.53 5.73
C CYS A 399 -6.75 -22.73 4.36
N GLY A 400 -6.12 -22.38 3.23
CA GLY A 400 -6.63 -22.64 1.88
C GLY A 400 -8.08 -22.17 1.68
N ILE A 401 -8.96 -23.10 1.27
CA ILE A 401 -10.36 -22.83 0.89
C ILE A 401 -11.11 -22.08 1.99
N CYS A 402 -10.90 -22.45 3.25
CA CYS A 402 -11.65 -21.85 4.38
C CYS A 402 -11.44 -20.33 4.45
N THR A 403 -10.21 -19.88 4.22
CA THR A 403 -9.85 -18.46 4.29
C THR A 403 -10.32 -17.71 3.05
N LEU A 404 -10.20 -18.31 1.86
CA LEU A 404 -10.73 -17.71 0.63
C LEU A 404 -12.25 -17.50 0.72
N GLN A 405 -12.98 -18.50 1.21
CA GLN A 405 -14.41 -18.38 1.48
C GLN A 405 -14.71 -17.32 2.56
N ALA A 406 -13.92 -17.26 3.63
CA ALA A 406 -14.09 -16.24 4.66
C ALA A 406 -13.94 -14.81 4.09
N PHE A 407 -12.94 -14.58 3.23
CA PHE A 407 -12.76 -13.30 2.55
C PHE A 407 -13.91 -12.99 1.58
N GLN A 408 -14.41 -13.97 0.84
CA GLN A 408 -15.59 -13.80 -0.02
C GLN A 408 -16.81 -13.36 0.79
N MET A 409 -17.14 -14.08 1.87
CA MET A 409 -18.28 -13.74 2.73
C MET A 409 -18.16 -12.33 3.29
N VAL A 410 -16.96 -11.97 3.78
CA VAL A 410 -16.69 -10.63 4.33
C VAL A 410 -16.79 -9.56 3.25
N ALA A 411 -16.20 -9.75 2.07
CA ALA A 411 -16.23 -8.79 0.98
C ALA A 411 -17.66 -8.53 0.51
N GLU A 412 -18.44 -9.59 0.28
CA GLU A 412 -19.82 -9.47 -0.17
C GLU A 412 -20.72 -8.83 0.88
N LEU A 413 -20.56 -9.17 2.16
CA LEU A 413 -21.28 -8.49 3.23
C LEU A 413 -20.93 -6.99 3.27
N GLN A 414 -19.66 -6.63 3.18
CA GLN A 414 -19.27 -5.22 3.20
C GLN A 414 -19.83 -4.44 2.01
N GLU A 415 -19.78 -5.02 0.82
CA GLU A 415 -20.19 -4.33 -0.41
C GLU A 415 -21.71 -4.29 -0.63
N TYR A 416 -22.41 -5.38 -0.30
CA TYR A 416 -23.81 -5.57 -0.68
C TYR A 416 -24.79 -5.59 0.50
N HIS A 417 -24.38 -5.37 1.76
CA HIS A 417 -25.28 -5.45 2.92
C HIS A 417 -26.56 -4.59 2.82
N SER A 418 -26.49 -3.45 2.11
CA SER A 418 -27.62 -2.54 1.92
C SER A 418 -28.55 -2.96 0.77
N GLN A 419 -28.26 -4.06 0.09
CA GLN A 419 -28.97 -4.57 -1.09
C GLN A 419 -29.21 -6.09 -0.93
N GLU A 420 -29.87 -6.70 -1.91
CA GLU A 420 -29.93 -8.16 -1.97
C GLU A 420 -28.53 -8.75 -2.25
N PRO A 421 -28.19 -9.90 -1.65
CA PRO A 421 -26.93 -10.57 -1.95
C PRO A 421 -26.85 -11.01 -3.42
N LEU A 422 -25.63 -11.22 -3.90
CA LEU A 422 -25.38 -11.76 -5.24
C LEU A 422 -26.13 -13.09 -5.45
N GLN A 423 -26.80 -13.22 -6.60
CA GLN A 423 -27.56 -14.43 -6.94
C GLN A 423 -26.71 -15.49 -7.65
N SER A 424 -25.59 -15.08 -8.27
CA SER A 424 -24.67 -15.94 -9.01
C SER A 424 -23.26 -15.36 -9.00
N GLY A 425 -22.28 -16.18 -9.38
CA GLY A 425 -20.87 -15.79 -9.43
C GLY A 425 -20.33 -15.48 -8.04
N GLY A 426 -19.51 -14.43 -7.92
CA GLY A 426 -19.06 -13.95 -6.63
C GLY A 426 -17.88 -12.99 -6.67
N TYR A 427 -17.53 -12.43 -5.51
CA TYR A 427 -16.54 -11.37 -5.40
C TYR A 427 -15.13 -11.84 -5.82
N PHE A 428 -14.55 -12.84 -5.17
CA PHE A 428 -13.24 -13.39 -5.55
C PHE A 428 -13.35 -14.60 -6.47
N PHE A 429 -14.37 -15.42 -6.28
CA PHE A 429 -14.55 -16.66 -7.03
C PHE A 429 -16.04 -16.92 -7.32
N ASP A 430 -16.28 -17.73 -8.35
CA ASP A 430 -17.61 -18.21 -8.71
C ASP A 430 -18.09 -19.28 -7.74
N THR A 431 -19.23 -19.04 -7.08
CA THR A 431 -19.82 -20.03 -6.19
C THR A 431 -20.46 -21.16 -6.98
N ALA A 432 -20.02 -22.40 -6.73
CA ALA A 432 -20.61 -23.60 -7.28
C ALA A 432 -20.40 -24.78 -6.30
N PRO A 433 -21.42 -25.60 -6.00
CA PRO A 433 -21.28 -26.72 -5.09
C PRO A 433 -20.23 -27.71 -5.60
N ASN A 434 -19.51 -28.37 -4.67
CA ASN A 434 -18.53 -29.42 -4.99
C ASN A 434 -17.44 -28.98 -5.98
N THR A 435 -17.12 -27.68 -6.01
CA THR A 435 -16.15 -27.08 -6.93
C THR A 435 -15.05 -26.39 -6.14
N ASP A 436 -13.79 -26.55 -6.57
CA ASP A 436 -12.65 -25.85 -5.96
C ASP A 436 -12.71 -24.34 -6.29
N PRO A 437 -12.89 -23.46 -5.30
CA PRO A 437 -12.99 -22.02 -5.53
C PRO A 437 -11.68 -21.41 -6.04
N PHE A 438 -10.53 -22.07 -5.83
CA PHE A 438 -9.26 -21.59 -6.37
C PHE A 438 -9.17 -21.67 -7.89
N ILE A 439 -9.98 -22.50 -8.55
CA ILE A 439 -9.99 -22.59 -10.02
C ILE A 439 -10.42 -21.25 -10.62
N SER A 440 -11.59 -20.73 -10.23
CA SER A 440 -12.09 -19.45 -10.74
C SER A 440 -11.32 -18.26 -10.15
N PHE A 441 -10.88 -18.34 -8.88
CA PHE A 441 -10.02 -17.30 -8.29
C PHE A 441 -8.71 -17.12 -9.07
N ARG A 442 -8.00 -18.20 -9.41
CA ARG A 442 -6.73 -18.12 -10.18
C ARG A 442 -6.93 -17.62 -11.60
N GLN A 443 -8.05 -17.96 -12.22
CA GLN A 443 -8.40 -17.45 -13.55
C GLN A 443 -8.65 -15.94 -13.52
N ARG A 444 -9.31 -15.43 -12.47
CA ARG A 444 -9.66 -14.01 -12.32
C ARG A 444 -8.52 -13.15 -11.78
N TYR A 445 -7.73 -13.68 -10.85
CA TYR A 445 -6.73 -12.94 -10.07
C TYR A 445 -5.40 -13.71 -9.92
N PRO A 446 -4.73 -14.09 -11.02
CA PRO A 446 -3.55 -14.97 -10.98
C PRO A 446 -2.37 -14.39 -10.19
N PHE A 447 -2.15 -13.07 -10.25
CA PHE A 447 -1.08 -12.42 -9.49
C PHE A 447 -1.40 -12.31 -8.00
N LEU A 448 -2.68 -12.14 -7.64
CA LEU A 448 -3.12 -12.12 -6.25
C LEU A 448 -3.00 -13.51 -5.61
N ASP A 449 -3.31 -14.58 -6.37
CA ASP A 449 -3.06 -15.97 -5.95
C ASP A 449 -1.59 -16.26 -5.69
N ARG A 450 -0.70 -15.74 -6.54
CA ARG A 450 0.75 -15.85 -6.32
C ARG A 450 1.18 -15.18 -5.02
N LEU A 451 0.70 -13.95 -4.75
CA LEU A 451 0.98 -13.26 -3.48
C LEU A 451 0.51 -14.09 -2.28
N LEU A 452 -0.71 -14.64 -2.34
CA LEU A 452 -1.21 -15.53 -1.28
C LEU A 452 -0.38 -16.81 -1.09
N THR A 453 0.18 -17.35 -2.17
CA THR A 453 1.05 -18.53 -2.10
C THR A 453 2.39 -18.19 -1.44
N ASP A 454 2.93 -17.01 -1.73
CA ASP A 454 4.25 -16.58 -1.24
C ASP A 454 4.25 -16.23 0.26
N ILE A 455 3.14 -15.68 0.79
CA ILE A 455 3.01 -15.29 2.21
C ILE A 455 3.36 -16.45 3.16
N PRO A 456 2.65 -17.60 3.18
CA PRO A 456 2.96 -18.68 4.09
C PRO A 456 4.35 -19.27 3.80
N ARG A 457 4.82 -19.29 2.55
CA ARG A 457 6.14 -19.82 2.20
C ARG A 457 7.28 -19.02 2.85
N ALA A 458 7.19 -17.70 2.79
CA ALA A 458 8.17 -16.79 3.38
C ALA A 458 8.08 -16.79 4.91
N TYR A 459 6.87 -16.57 5.46
CA TYR A 459 6.68 -16.41 6.91
C TYR A 459 6.79 -17.71 7.69
N SER A 460 6.46 -18.88 7.11
CA SER A 460 6.63 -20.17 7.79
C SER A 460 8.10 -20.53 8.05
N SER A 461 9.01 -19.93 7.28
CA SER A 461 10.44 -20.25 7.28
C SER A 461 11.24 -19.45 8.30
N ILE A 462 10.70 -18.33 8.80
CA ILE A 462 11.40 -17.45 9.74
C ILE A 462 11.12 -17.83 11.20
N ASN A 463 12.16 -17.75 12.02
CA ASN A 463 12.03 -17.79 13.47
C ASN A 463 11.62 -16.39 13.95
N VAL A 464 10.32 -16.19 14.20
CA VAL A 464 9.82 -14.98 14.84
C VAL A 464 9.90 -15.17 16.35
N VAL A 465 10.32 -14.13 17.07
CA VAL A 465 10.29 -14.12 18.53
C VAL A 465 9.29 -13.06 18.98
N PRO A 466 8.22 -13.44 19.71
CA PRO A 466 7.86 -14.81 20.11
C PRO A 466 7.26 -15.65 18.96
N ALA A 467 7.33 -16.99 19.08
CA ALA A 467 7.03 -17.93 17.99
C ALA A 467 5.53 -18.02 17.61
N ASP A 468 4.66 -17.67 18.54
CA ASP A 468 3.21 -17.48 18.38
C ASP A 468 2.84 -16.31 17.44
N ASN A 469 3.79 -15.42 17.17
CA ASN A 469 3.55 -14.30 16.26
C ASN A 469 3.52 -14.73 14.78
N ARG A 470 4.03 -15.91 14.42
CA ARG A 470 4.14 -16.32 13.01
C ARG A 470 2.77 -16.43 12.32
N ASN A 471 1.82 -17.11 12.94
CA ASN A 471 0.47 -17.28 12.36
C ASN A 471 -0.26 -15.94 12.33
N ARG A 472 0.00 -15.07 13.31
CA ARG A 472 -0.52 -13.69 13.35
C ARG A 472 -0.06 -12.90 12.13
N LEU A 473 1.25 -12.85 11.87
CA LEU A 473 1.82 -12.15 10.71
C LEU A 473 1.31 -12.70 9.37
N VAL A 474 1.22 -14.03 9.23
CA VAL A 474 0.64 -14.65 8.02
C VAL A 474 -0.82 -14.23 7.81
N THR A 475 -1.62 -14.23 8.88
CA THR A 475 -3.03 -13.83 8.85
C THR A 475 -3.16 -12.37 8.45
N PHE A 476 -2.34 -11.50 9.06
CA PHE A 476 -2.35 -10.07 8.80
C PHE A 476 -1.90 -9.72 7.38
N ALA A 477 -0.81 -10.33 6.91
CA ALA A 477 -0.34 -10.18 5.54
C ALA A 477 -1.41 -10.64 4.55
N SER A 478 -2.06 -11.79 4.79
CA SER A 478 -3.12 -12.32 3.91
C SER A 478 -4.30 -11.35 3.80
N ALA A 479 -4.76 -10.78 4.92
CA ALA A 479 -5.85 -9.81 4.93
C ALA A 479 -5.49 -8.49 4.25
N ARG A 480 -4.28 -7.96 4.51
CA ARG A 480 -3.75 -6.77 3.82
C ARG A 480 -3.58 -6.98 2.31
N THR A 481 -3.35 -8.21 1.86
CA THR A 481 -3.22 -8.53 0.43
C THR A 481 -4.57 -8.71 -0.25
N ILE A 482 -5.51 -9.45 0.35
CA ILE A 482 -6.80 -9.79 -0.30
C ILE A 482 -7.81 -8.66 -0.22
N LEU A 483 -7.80 -7.92 0.88
CA LEU A 483 -8.71 -6.81 1.14
C LEU A 483 -7.92 -5.57 1.62
N PRO A 484 -7.03 -5.02 0.75
CA PRO A 484 -6.13 -3.91 1.07
C PRO A 484 -6.87 -2.59 1.32
N GLN A 485 -8.09 -2.45 0.81
CA GLN A 485 -8.93 -1.27 0.96
C GLN A 485 -9.50 -1.11 2.38
N TYR A 486 -9.28 -2.09 3.26
CA TYR A 486 -9.71 -2.04 4.66
C TYR A 486 -8.54 -2.01 5.64
N ASN A 487 -8.78 -1.35 6.77
CA ASN A 487 -7.96 -1.45 7.97
C ASN A 487 -8.32 -2.70 8.74
N TRP A 488 -7.29 -3.42 9.15
CA TRP A 488 -7.40 -4.66 9.89
C TRP A 488 -6.74 -4.53 11.26
N ALA A 489 -7.45 -4.92 12.32
CA ALA A 489 -6.87 -5.05 13.65
C ALA A 489 -6.79 -6.53 14.01
N ILE A 490 -5.58 -7.02 14.26
CA ILE A 490 -5.34 -8.43 14.57
C ILE A 490 -5.12 -8.64 16.06
N SER A 491 -5.70 -9.70 16.62
CA SER A 491 -5.49 -10.09 18.01
C SER A 491 -4.16 -10.82 18.21
N ALA A 492 -3.75 -11.01 19.46
CA ALA A 492 -2.77 -12.03 19.81
C ALA A 492 -3.25 -13.43 19.38
N GLU A 493 -2.32 -14.40 19.35
CA GLU A 493 -2.66 -15.82 19.25
C GLU A 493 -2.96 -16.37 20.65
N PHE A 494 -4.23 -16.67 20.92
CA PHE A 494 -4.66 -17.24 22.19
C PHE A 494 -4.51 -18.76 22.15
N THR A 495 -3.87 -19.34 23.18
CA THR A 495 -3.49 -20.76 23.18
C THR A 495 -4.01 -21.55 24.38
N THR A 496 -4.58 -20.87 25.37
CA THR A 496 -5.24 -21.51 26.52
C THR A 496 -6.75 -21.31 26.44
N ARG A 497 -7.52 -22.26 27.00
CA ARG A 497 -9.00 -22.17 27.01
C ARG A 497 -9.50 -20.92 27.74
N SER A 498 -8.84 -20.52 28.82
CA SER A 498 -9.20 -19.32 29.60
C SER A 498 -9.04 -18.04 28.78
N GLU A 499 -7.89 -17.89 28.11
CA GLU A 499 -7.64 -16.75 27.22
C GLU A 499 -8.64 -16.72 26.05
N ILE A 500 -8.92 -17.87 25.45
CA ILE A 500 -9.89 -17.99 24.35
C ILE A 500 -11.29 -17.56 24.81
N LEU A 501 -11.75 -18.02 25.97
CA LEU A 501 -13.06 -17.63 26.52
C LEU A 501 -13.13 -16.14 26.85
N SER A 502 -12.07 -15.59 27.44
CA SER A 502 -11.95 -14.17 27.74
C SER A 502 -12.03 -13.33 26.46
N HIS A 503 -11.29 -13.74 25.43
CA HIS A 503 -11.31 -13.07 24.13
C HIS A 503 -12.69 -13.15 23.47
N VAL A 504 -13.32 -14.31 23.44
CA VAL A 504 -14.67 -14.47 22.87
C VAL A 504 -15.71 -13.63 23.64
N SER A 505 -15.58 -13.50 24.96
CA SER A 505 -16.42 -12.59 25.75
C SER A 505 -16.24 -11.14 25.28
N SER A 506 -15.00 -10.70 25.03
CA SER A 506 -14.75 -9.36 24.47
C SER A 506 -15.35 -9.16 23.07
N LEU A 507 -15.46 -10.21 22.25
CA LEU A 507 -16.16 -10.15 20.96
C LEU A 507 -17.67 -9.99 21.16
N ILE A 508 -18.27 -10.63 22.16
CA ILE A 508 -19.69 -10.46 22.52
C ILE A 508 -19.96 -9.02 23.00
N ASP A 509 -19.02 -8.42 23.74
CA ASP A 509 -19.15 -7.06 24.29
C ASP A 509 -18.86 -5.95 23.27
N SER A 510 -18.39 -6.31 22.07
CA SER A 510 -18.09 -5.36 21.00
C SER A 510 -19.36 -4.75 20.36
N SER A 511 -19.17 -3.68 19.59
CA SER A 511 -20.26 -3.02 18.87
C SER A 511 -20.97 -3.95 17.89
N HIS A 512 -22.30 -3.86 17.83
CA HIS A 512 -23.08 -4.54 16.79
C HIS A 512 -22.64 -4.08 15.40
N GLY A 513 -22.68 -5.00 14.44
CA GLY A 513 -22.19 -4.82 13.07
C GLY A 513 -20.69 -5.14 12.89
N SER A 514 -19.96 -5.37 13.97
CA SER A 514 -18.54 -5.74 13.91
C SER A 514 -18.33 -7.10 13.25
N LEU A 515 -17.26 -7.21 12.47
CA LEU A 515 -16.96 -8.37 11.63
C LEU A 515 -15.49 -8.76 11.77
N TRP A 516 -15.23 -10.05 11.98
CA TRP A 516 -13.89 -10.63 12.05
C TRP A 516 -13.77 -11.82 11.12
N ILE A 517 -12.53 -12.17 10.77
CA ILE A 517 -12.16 -13.52 10.36
C ILE A 517 -11.42 -14.16 11.52
N ALA A 518 -11.87 -15.34 11.95
CA ALA A 518 -11.20 -16.13 12.97
C ALA A 518 -10.37 -17.24 12.31
N ILE A 519 -9.10 -17.33 12.68
CA ILE A 519 -8.21 -18.44 12.34
C ILE A 519 -8.14 -19.37 13.55
N LEU A 520 -8.44 -20.65 13.30
CA LEU A 520 -8.76 -21.63 14.33
C LEU A 520 -7.78 -22.79 14.24
N GLY A 521 -7.11 -23.11 15.35
CA GLY A 521 -6.43 -24.39 15.54
C GLY A 521 -7.35 -25.34 16.30
N ARG A 522 -7.80 -26.41 15.63
CA ARG A 522 -8.73 -27.39 16.19
C ARG A 522 -8.06 -28.74 16.35
N ARG A 523 -8.21 -29.37 17.52
CA ARG A 523 -7.66 -30.69 17.82
C ARG A 523 -8.75 -31.75 17.80
N ARG A 524 -8.56 -32.80 16.99
CA ARG A 524 -9.42 -33.99 16.95
C ARG A 524 -9.19 -34.91 18.16
N PRO A 525 -10.06 -35.90 18.42
CA PRO A 525 -9.92 -36.81 19.56
C PRO A 525 -8.68 -37.71 19.43
N ASP A 526 -8.23 -37.97 18.20
CA ASP A 526 -6.98 -38.67 17.88
C ASP A 526 -5.71 -37.81 18.11
N GLY A 527 -5.86 -36.58 18.58
CA GLY A 527 -4.77 -35.64 18.84
C GLY A 527 -4.31 -34.82 17.64
N THR A 528 -4.83 -35.08 16.43
CA THR A 528 -4.42 -34.36 15.22
C THR A 528 -4.89 -32.91 15.24
N LEU A 529 -3.99 -31.99 14.88
CA LEU A 529 -4.28 -30.56 14.76
C LEU A 529 -4.64 -30.21 13.32
N GLY A 530 -5.81 -29.59 13.13
CA GLY A 530 -6.24 -29.00 11.87
C GLY A 530 -6.45 -27.50 11.99
N TRP A 531 -6.02 -26.76 10.98
CA TRP A 531 -6.29 -25.33 10.87
C TRP A 531 -7.57 -25.06 10.07
N HIS A 532 -8.29 -24.00 10.42
CA HIS A 532 -9.55 -23.61 9.78
C HIS A 532 -9.75 -22.10 9.89
N ALA A 533 -10.66 -21.54 9.08
CA ALA A 533 -11.00 -20.12 9.12
C ALA A 533 -12.52 -19.92 9.05
N ALA A 534 -13.07 -19.00 9.84
CA ALA A 534 -14.50 -18.71 9.86
C ALA A 534 -14.76 -17.22 10.10
N PRO A 535 -15.65 -16.55 9.33
CA PRO A 535 -16.10 -15.22 9.69
C PRO A 535 -16.95 -15.22 10.97
N ILE A 536 -16.81 -14.17 11.77
CA ILE A 536 -17.64 -13.91 12.96
C ILE A 536 -18.32 -12.56 12.75
N LEU A 537 -19.65 -12.52 12.93
CA LEU A 537 -20.46 -11.31 12.91
C LEU A 537 -21.06 -11.07 14.28
N ARG A 538 -20.90 -9.87 14.83
CA ARG A 538 -21.65 -9.42 16.01
C ARG A 538 -22.96 -8.79 15.56
N THR A 539 -24.07 -9.50 15.71
CA THR A 539 -25.43 -8.95 15.47
C THR A 539 -25.96 -8.33 16.77
N SER A 540 -27.17 -7.78 16.81
CA SER A 540 -27.79 -7.38 18.08
C SER A 540 -28.21 -8.56 18.97
N GLN A 541 -28.31 -9.78 18.43
CA GLN A 541 -28.78 -10.98 19.15
C GLN A 541 -27.63 -11.83 19.72
N GLY A 542 -26.39 -11.62 19.25
CA GLY A 542 -25.21 -12.36 19.70
C GLY A 542 -24.14 -12.44 18.63
N LEU A 543 -23.16 -13.31 18.83
CA LEU A 543 -22.20 -13.69 17.80
C LEU A 543 -22.79 -14.74 16.87
N VAL A 544 -22.59 -14.52 15.57
CA VAL A 544 -22.88 -15.48 14.50
C VAL A 544 -21.56 -15.93 13.88
N VAL A 545 -21.26 -17.23 13.97
CA VAL A 545 -20.08 -17.84 13.36
C VAL A 545 -20.48 -18.45 12.02
N MET A 546 -19.99 -17.87 10.92
CA MET A 546 -20.26 -18.35 9.58
C MET A 546 -19.35 -19.53 9.24
N ARG A 547 -19.95 -20.70 8.97
CA ARG A 547 -19.19 -21.90 8.65
C ARG A 547 -18.65 -21.85 7.21
N THR A 548 -17.42 -22.30 7.04
CA THR A 548 -16.74 -22.45 5.74
C THR A 548 -16.41 -23.93 5.48
N SER A 549 -16.09 -24.26 4.23
CA SER A 549 -15.64 -25.57 3.74
C SER A 549 -16.60 -26.69 4.16
N LEU A 550 -17.87 -26.58 3.75
CA LEU A 550 -18.91 -27.56 4.07
C LEU A 550 -19.16 -28.52 2.92
N ILE A 551 -18.70 -29.76 3.07
CA ILE A 551 -18.97 -30.85 2.13
C ILE A 551 -20.31 -31.48 2.50
N SER A 552 -21.22 -31.59 1.53
CA SER A 552 -22.50 -32.31 1.65
C SER A 552 -23.42 -31.85 2.80
N ALA A 553 -23.24 -30.64 3.33
CA ALA A 553 -24.12 -30.07 4.34
C ALA A 553 -25.41 -29.55 3.71
N SER A 554 -26.56 -29.65 4.40
CA SER A 554 -27.82 -29.07 3.92
C SER A 554 -27.94 -27.58 4.27
N LEU A 555 -28.78 -26.84 3.52
CA LEU A 555 -29.14 -25.46 3.85
C LEU A 555 -29.81 -25.36 5.24
N SER A 556 -30.63 -26.35 5.62
CA SER A 556 -31.27 -26.37 6.94
C SER A 556 -30.26 -26.47 8.08
N PHE A 557 -29.25 -27.32 7.92
CA PHE A 557 -28.14 -27.43 8.86
C PHE A 557 -27.33 -26.13 8.93
N TYR A 558 -27.04 -25.53 7.76
CA TYR A 558 -26.32 -24.26 7.72
C TYR A 558 -27.07 -23.15 8.45
N ARG A 559 -28.37 -22.99 8.18
CA ARG A 559 -29.24 -22.03 8.87
C ARG A 559 -29.20 -22.21 10.39
N GLN A 560 -29.32 -23.44 10.87
CA GLN A 560 -29.24 -23.74 12.31
C GLN A 560 -27.87 -23.37 12.89
N SER A 561 -26.79 -23.60 12.13
CA SER A 561 -25.44 -23.28 12.57
C SER A 561 -25.14 -21.78 12.72
N LEU A 562 -25.95 -20.93 12.09
CA LEU A 562 -25.85 -19.46 12.17
C LEU A 562 -26.64 -18.86 13.35
N THR A 563 -27.17 -19.69 14.25
CA THR A 563 -27.92 -19.20 15.42
C THR A 563 -27.02 -18.28 16.28
N PRO A 564 -27.41 -17.02 16.51
CA PRO A 564 -26.65 -16.11 17.35
C PRO A 564 -26.50 -16.64 18.78
N SER A 565 -25.33 -16.42 19.41
CA SER A 565 -25.11 -16.77 20.82
C SER A 565 -24.38 -15.67 21.58
N THR A 566 -24.80 -15.46 22.83
CA THR A 566 -24.11 -14.62 23.82
C THR A 566 -23.43 -15.45 24.91
N ASP A 567 -23.44 -16.78 24.80
CA ASP A 567 -22.74 -17.68 25.71
C ASP A 567 -21.32 -17.97 25.17
N PRO A 568 -20.25 -17.47 25.82
CA PRO A 568 -18.89 -17.72 25.38
C PRO A 568 -18.55 -19.22 25.31
N ILE A 569 -19.13 -20.06 26.17
CA ILE A 569 -18.87 -21.50 26.18
C ILE A 569 -19.47 -22.12 24.92
N GLN A 570 -20.73 -21.82 24.60
CA GLN A 570 -21.37 -22.28 23.38
C GLN A 570 -20.60 -21.83 22.11
N VAL A 571 -20.15 -20.57 22.08
CA VAL A 571 -19.37 -20.06 20.93
C VAL A 571 -18.03 -20.80 20.81
N VAL A 572 -17.30 -20.99 21.91
CA VAL A 572 -15.99 -21.66 21.91
C VAL A 572 -16.10 -23.16 21.62
N ASP A 573 -16.98 -23.89 22.28
CA ASP A 573 -16.99 -25.34 22.26
C ASP A 573 -17.83 -25.91 21.09
N ASN A 574 -18.88 -25.20 20.63
CA ASN A 574 -19.82 -25.70 19.63
C ASN A 574 -19.79 -24.97 18.27
N GLN A 575 -19.42 -23.68 18.24
CA GLN A 575 -19.43 -22.88 17.00
C GLN A 575 -18.03 -22.75 16.39
N LEU A 576 -17.07 -22.21 17.16
CA LEU A 576 -15.66 -22.08 16.77
C LEU A 576 -14.90 -23.39 16.96
N GLY A 577 -15.17 -24.13 18.03
CA GLY A 577 -14.84 -25.55 18.17
C GLY A 577 -15.89 -26.43 17.51
N ARG A 578 -15.86 -27.72 17.82
CA ARG A 578 -16.91 -28.70 17.57
C ARG A 578 -16.84 -29.79 18.65
N PRO A 579 -17.92 -30.54 18.90
CA PRO A 579 -17.89 -31.70 19.80
C PRO A 579 -16.78 -32.71 19.45
N ASP A 580 -16.50 -32.90 18.15
CA ASP A 580 -15.43 -33.78 17.66
C ASP A 580 -14.09 -33.05 17.48
N ARG A 581 -14.01 -31.73 17.69
CA ARG A 581 -12.81 -30.92 17.43
C ARG A 581 -12.69 -29.76 18.42
N ALA A 582 -11.96 -29.96 19.50
CA ALA A 582 -11.73 -28.92 20.50
C ALA A 582 -10.94 -27.74 19.92
N LEU A 583 -11.37 -26.51 20.20
CA LEU A 583 -10.62 -25.30 19.85
C LEU A 583 -9.43 -25.15 20.81
N ILE A 584 -8.21 -25.13 20.27
CA ILE A 584 -6.98 -25.00 21.07
C ILE A 584 -6.16 -23.75 20.74
N ARG A 585 -6.43 -23.10 19.60
CA ARG A 585 -5.79 -21.85 19.18
C ARG A 585 -6.80 -20.94 18.51
N LEU A 586 -6.76 -19.65 18.82
CA LEU A 586 -7.62 -18.64 18.23
C LEU A 586 -6.82 -17.37 17.89
N ILE A 587 -6.94 -16.92 16.65
CA ILE A 587 -6.56 -15.57 16.22
C ILE A 587 -7.80 -14.96 15.57
N THR A 588 -8.09 -13.70 15.85
CA THR A 588 -9.15 -12.96 15.15
C THR A 588 -8.56 -11.72 14.50
N ILE A 589 -8.98 -11.44 13.28
CA ILE A 589 -8.63 -10.21 12.56
C ILE A 589 -9.92 -9.45 12.23
N GLN A 590 -10.07 -8.27 12.84
CA GLN A 590 -11.24 -7.42 12.73
C GLN A 590 -11.12 -6.49 11.54
N LEU A 591 -12.21 -6.34 10.80
CA LEU A 591 -12.37 -5.26 9.83
C LEU A 591 -12.78 -3.98 10.58
N VAL A 592 -11.89 -3.00 10.65
CA VAL A 592 -12.07 -1.78 11.48
C VAL A 592 -12.70 -0.62 10.69
N GLY A 593 -12.48 -0.59 9.37
CA GLY A 593 -13.00 0.44 8.49
C GLY A 593 -12.23 0.49 7.17
N SER A 594 -12.52 1.47 6.31
CA SER A 594 -11.75 1.66 5.08
C SER A 594 -10.38 2.25 5.35
N TYR A 595 -9.44 1.97 4.46
CA TYR A 595 -8.12 2.58 4.44
C TYR A 595 -8.00 3.53 3.26
N GLN A 596 -7.74 4.81 3.51
CA GLN A 596 -7.46 5.76 2.43
C GLN A 596 -5.98 5.64 2.05
N ASN A 597 -5.74 5.14 0.84
CA ASN A 597 -4.40 5.05 0.29
C ASN A 597 -4.11 6.29 -0.55
N SER A 598 -2.99 6.96 -0.28
CA SER A 598 -2.62 8.18 -1.01
C SER A 598 -2.41 7.91 -2.51
N PHE A 599 -1.97 6.71 -2.89
CA PHE A 599 -1.77 6.36 -4.30
C PHE A 599 -3.07 6.22 -5.10
N ASP A 600 -4.20 5.93 -4.45
CA ASP A 600 -5.50 5.90 -5.13
C ASP A 600 -5.88 7.28 -5.69
N PHE A 601 -5.31 8.36 -5.14
CA PHE A 601 -5.52 9.73 -5.60
C PHE A 601 -4.44 10.23 -6.55
N MET A 602 -3.31 9.53 -6.64
CA MET A 602 -2.17 9.94 -7.45
C MET A 602 -2.00 9.13 -8.72
N ILE A 603 -2.55 7.92 -8.80
CA ILE A 603 -2.25 7.02 -9.91
C ILE A 603 -3.56 6.60 -10.55
N SER A 604 -3.66 6.88 -11.84
CA SER A 604 -4.67 6.27 -12.69
C SER A 604 -3.96 5.28 -13.59
N ASN A 605 -4.25 4.00 -13.48
CA ASN A 605 -3.80 3.02 -14.47
C ASN A 605 -4.73 3.01 -15.70
N ARG A 606 -4.28 2.40 -16.79
CA ARG A 606 -5.09 2.12 -17.97
C ARG A 606 -6.02 0.94 -17.72
N ASN A 607 -7.29 1.09 -18.09
CA ASN A 607 -8.35 0.08 -17.93
C ASN A 607 -8.70 -0.25 -16.48
N CYS A 608 -8.48 0.65 -15.51
CA CYS A 608 -8.86 0.41 -14.11
C CYS A 608 -10.25 0.89 -13.70
N THR A 609 -11.10 1.42 -14.59
CA THR A 609 -12.41 1.99 -14.22
C THR A 609 -13.45 0.95 -13.78
N GLY A 610 -13.23 -0.33 -14.07
CA GLY A 610 -14.12 -1.40 -13.61
C GLY A 610 -15.43 -1.50 -14.38
N GLU A 611 -15.48 -1.08 -15.64
CA GLU A 611 -16.67 -1.25 -16.49
C GLU A 611 -17.20 -2.70 -16.45
N GLY A 612 -18.50 -2.86 -16.23
CA GLY A 612 -19.15 -4.15 -15.97
C GLY A 612 -19.50 -4.34 -14.49
N GLU A 613 -18.59 -4.89 -13.70
CA GLU A 613 -18.81 -5.25 -12.29
C GLU A 613 -18.66 -4.06 -11.30
N ASP A 614 -18.39 -2.84 -11.79
CA ASP A 614 -18.05 -1.63 -11.00
C ASP A 614 -16.85 -1.83 -10.06
N ARG A 615 -15.91 -2.68 -10.48
CA ARG A 615 -14.72 -3.06 -9.71
C ARG A 615 -13.43 -2.54 -10.31
N ARG A 616 -12.84 -1.57 -9.62
CA ARG A 616 -11.73 -0.77 -10.14
C ARG A 616 -10.37 -1.43 -9.93
N GLY A 617 -9.52 -1.33 -10.92
CA GLY A 617 -8.20 -1.95 -10.98
C GLY A 617 -8.02 -2.76 -12.25
N THR A 618 -6.78 -2.92 -12.70
CA THR A 618 -6.46 -3.56 -13.98
C THR A 618 -6.31 -5.08 -13.87
N GLY A 619 -6.05 -5.61 -12.66
CA GLY A 619 -5.62 -6.98 -12.48
C GLY A 619 -4.14 -7.21 -12.84
N GLU A 620 -3.37 -6.17 -13.14
CA GLU A 620 -1.95 -6.25 -13.53
C GLU A 620 -1.03 -5.45 -12.60
N TYR A 621 0.28 -5.67 -12.67
CA TYR A 621 1.23 -4.84 -11.92
C TYR A 621 1.29 -3.43 -12.55
N PRO A 622 1.21 -2.35 -11.75
CA PRO A 622 1.37 -1.00 -12.26
C PRO A 622 2.76 -0.80 -12.91
N THR A 623 2.79 -0.10 -14.04
CA THR A 623 4.01 0.30 -14.75
C THR A 623 3.90 1.75 -15.21
N SER A 624 5.01 2.44 -15.42
CA SER A 624 5.01 3.82 -15.96
C SER A 624 4.27 3.95 -17.29
N SER A 625 4.34 2.93 -18.15
CA SER A 625 3.68 2.89 -19.46
C SER A 625 2.16 2.73 -19.41
N LEU A 626 1.62 2.24 -18.30
CA LEU A 626 0.18 2.06 -18.09
C LEU A 626 -0.45 3.24 -17.34
N VAL A 627 0.34 4.24 -16.94
CA VAL A 627 -0.20 5.44 -16.26
C VAL A 627 -1.02 6.27 -17.25
N ASN A 628 -2.22 6.62 -16.83
CA ASN A 628 -3.14 7.53 -17.49
C ASN A 628 -3.09 8.91 -16.83
N GLN A 629 -3.64 9.91 -17.53
CA GLN A 629 -3.92 11.22 -16.96
C GLN A 629 -4.97 11.08 -15.85
N CYS A 630 -4.82 11.86 -14.79
CA CYS A 630 -5.86 12.03 -13.78
C CYS A 630 -7.01 12.89 -14.33
N LEU A 631 -8.14 12.98 -13.63
CA LEU A 631 -9.29 13.75 -14.13
C LEU A 631 -8.97 15.21 -14.46
N GLU A 632 -8.12 15.84 -13.67
CA GLU A 632 -7.65 17.22 -13.89
C GLU A 632 -6.42 17.30 -14.83
N GLY A 633 -6.13 16.21 -15.56
CA GLY A 633 -4.99 16.06 -16.45
C GLY A 633 -3.76 15.51 -15.72
N ARG A 634 -3.11 16.32 -14.88
CA ARG A 634 -1.95 15.89 -14.10
C ARG A 634 -2.38 15.25 -12.79
N CYS A 635 -1.60 14.28 -12.34
CA CYS A 635 -1.82 13.56 -11.12
C CYS A 635 -1.08 14.23 -9.97
N THR A 636 -1.83 14.87 -9.09
CA THR A 636 -1.29 15.67 -7.98
C THR A 636 -1.34 14.86 -6.68
N LEU A 637 -0.21 14.83 -5.96
CA LEU A 637 -0.18 14.48 -4.54
C LEU A 637 -1.03 15.53 -3.79
N GLN A 638 -2.19 15.14 -3.26
CA GLN A 638 -3.00 16.01 -2.40
C GLN A 638 -2.45 16.04 -0.97
#